data_AF-A0A7W8GBF8-F1
#
_entry.id   AF-A0A7W8GBF8-F1
#
_cell.length_a   1.000
_cell.length_b   1.000
_cell.length_c   1.000
_cell.angle_alpha   90.00
_cell.angle_beta   90.00
_cell.angle_gamma   90.00
#
_symmetry.space_group_name_H-M   'P 1'
#
loop_
_entity.id
_entity.type
_entity.pdbx_description
1 polymer ?
#
loop_
_entity_poly.entity_id
_entity_poly.type
_entity_poly.pdbx_seq_one_letter_code
_entity_poly.pdbx_strand_id
1 'polypeptide(L)'
;MNKSKKPTFREFLKSQVEAGLPVFFDGGIGTMIQKTGFTDYDIPEDISIEKPEIIEDIHKAYLRAGANVITANTFGALPLKLISAKYSCKEYIEAEIALEKKCIEEIEAEGNTRPHYASWDTSQIGRLLEPMGELTFDEAYETYKEAAMIAEAAGAEIAIIETMADLREVKAAVLATKENTNLPIFASMTFQPNLRTLTGADIRTVVVYLESLGVDLIGFNCGGSLNEDDKIVAEFMRYAHLPVCVEPNAGLPTVINGKAVFLVGAEEFAEHHKKYRGLGVSVFGGCCGTTPEHIAEMVKVIESMPPQKRKPCEFENATFICSYNSSVQIGGNAGPQIIGERINPTGKKKVKEALLAHNMNFVLGEAESQINAGAQILDVNVGLPGIDEAQTMVDAVKTIQGAFNTPLQIDSSEGPVLEKALRYYNGKALINSTNGRQDVMDKVLPLVKKYGGAVVALCIDEAGIAPTAEGRVAVAEKIIAEAAKYGIPVRDIVIDTLTLTVSSQQKEALETVRAIQILKEKYGSQGLQFVLGVSNISFGIPRRDIINSRFFAMALYAGLSACIINPLMQPMMETYYGYRALAGFDENCLDYIEKYNDTPAPVYGLTAEQAASARGASSTVTKAKSPETAAVKLPENLTEAESSLINIICKGFKDSSPDATKKLLEEGKEPVEIIDRCIVPALDIVGKDFEVGKKFLPQLLLSADTVSNSFAVIKAHLEASGVAQESKGSIVICTVFGDIHDIGKNIVKAMLENYGYTVIDLGKNVPAEKVVETVLEKDIQLVGLSALMTTTVANMEDTIKLLREKLGALGKTCKIMVGGAVLTEDYASQIGADYYAKDAMVSVSIVKEVFGK
;
A
#
# COMPACT_ATOMS: atom_id res chain seq x y z
N MET A 1 49.25 -6.86 15.65
CA MET A 1 48.39 -7.75 14.85
C MET A 1 47.33 -6.87 14.20
N ASN A 2 47.29 -6.77 12.87
CA ASN A 2 46.23 -6.05 12.17
C ASN A 2 44.91 -6.76 12.50
N LYS A 3 44.06 -6.18 13.36
CA LYS A 3 42.66 -6.59 13.46
C LYS A 3 42.09 -6.43 12.05
N SER A 4 41.70 -7.55 11.43
CA SER A 4 40.92 -7.52 10.19
C SER A 4 39.76 -6.55 10.37
N LYS A 5 39.59 -5.58 9.47
CA LYS A 5 38.49 -4.62 9.52
C LYS A 5 37.17 -5.43 9.51
N LYS A 6 36.30 -5.21 10.50
CA LYS A 6 34.94 -5.80 10.55
C LYS A 6 34.24 -5.48 9.22
N PRO A 7 33.64 -6.47 8.51
CA PRO A 7 32.91 -6.19 7.29
C PRO A 7 31.71 -5.28 7.59
N THR A 8 31.32 -4.46 6.61
CA THR A 8 30.04 -3.74 6.70
C THR A 8 28.88 -4.73 6.71
N PHE A 9 27.72 -4.33 7.22
CA PHE A 9 26.55 -5.22 7.23
C PHE A 9 26.16 -5.70 5.82
N ARG A 10 26.26 -4.85 4.79
CA ARG A 10 26.01 -5.26 3.39
C ARG A 10 26.97 -6.35 2.92
N GLU A 11 28.27 -6.22 3.20
CA GLU A 11 29.27 -7.23 2.85
C GLU A 11 29.02 -8.54 3.60
N PHE A 12 28.68 -8.45 4.88
CA PHE A 12 28.32 -9.60 5.70
C PHE A 12 27.07 -10.30 5.19
N LEU A 13 25.95 -9.60 5.04
CA LEU A 13 24.69 -10.14 4.52
C LEU A 13 24.90 -10.83 3.16
N LYS A 14 25.59 -10.16 2.24
CA LYS A 14 25.91 -10.73 0.93
C LYS A 14 26.70 -12.02 1.05
N SER A 15 27.76 -12.04 1.87
CA SER A 15 28.58 -13.23 2.07
C SER A 15 27.80 -14.41 2.66
N GLN A 16 26.90 -14.14 3.62
CA GLN A 16 26.05 -15.15 4.25
C GLN A 16 25.06 -15.73 3.23
N VAL A 17 24.36 -14.86 2.48
CA VAL A 17 23.39 -15.28 1.46
C VAL A 17 24.06 -16.11 0.35
N GLU A 18 25.24 -15.69 -0.13
CA GLU A 18 26.00 -16.42 -1.17
C GLU A 18 26.51 -17.78 -0.66
N ALA A 19 26.94 -17.85 0.60
CA ALA A 19 27.35 -19.08 1.26
C ALA A 19 26.17 -19.99 1.64
N GLY A 20 24.93 -19.49 1.58
CA GLY A 20 23.76 -20.20 2.06
C GLY A 20 23.78 -20.37 3.57
N LEU A 21 24.21 -19.35 4.31
CA LEU A 21 24.26 -19.30 5.76
C LEU A 21 23.22 -18.26 6.29
N PRO A 22 22.68 -18.46 7.51
CA PRO A 22 21.68 -17.55 8.09
C PRO A 22 22.32 -16.29 8.69
N VAL A 23 21.51 -15.23 8.81
CA VAL A 23 21.78 -14.07 9.68
C VAL A 23 20.70 -14.04 10.75
N PHE A 24 21.06 -13.74 11.99
CA PHE A 24 20.13 -13.72 13.11
C PHE A 24 19.94 -12.30 13.66
N PHE A 25 18.69 -11.90 13.85
CA PHE A 25 18.29 -10.69 14.56
C PHE A 25 17.85 -11.12 15.97
N ASP A 26 17.64 -10.16 16.85
CA ASP A 26 17.24 -10.40 18.22
C ASP A 26 15.71 -10.60 18.35
N GLY A 27 15.18 -10.38 19.55
CA GLY A 27 13.77 -10.55 19.89
C GLY A 27 13.13 -9.27 20.42
N GLY A 28 11.90 -9.36 20.93
CA GLY A 28 11.13 -8.18 21.36
C GLY A 28 11.61 -7.50 22.63
N ILE A 29 12.15 -6.28 22.52
CA ILE A 29 12.61 -5.44 23.64
C ILE A 29 11.48 -5.02 24.58
N GLY A 30 10.37 -4.52 24.04
CA GLY A 30 9.24 -4.05 24.86
C GLY A 30 8.71 -5.13 25.82
N THR A 31 8.60 -6.38 25.34
CA THR A 31 8.19 -7.50 26.19
C THR A 31 9.24 -7.93 27.21
N MET A 32 10.53 -7.74 26.91
CA MET A 32 11.61 -7.99 27.86
C MET A 32 11.66 -6.94 28.96
N ILE A 33 11.45 -5.67 28.63
CA ILE A 33 11.28 -4.59 29.61
C ILE A 33 10.15 -4.94 30.58
N GLN A 34 8.97 -5.32 30.09
CA GLN A 34 7.83 -5.69 30.94
C GLN A 34 8.14 -6.84 31.90
N LYS A 35 8.95 -7.82 31.47
CA LYS A 35 9.33 -8.97 32.31
C LYS A 35 10.20 -8.58 33.50
N THR A 36 10.93 -7.47 33.42
CA THR A 36 11.68 -6.94 34.57
C THR A 36 10.77 -6.45 35.70
N GLY A 37 9.51 -6.14 35.39
CA GLY A 37 8.56 -5.53 36.33
C GLY A 37 8.81 -4.05 36.58
N PHE A 38 9.77 -3.42 35.90
CA PHE A 38 9.95 -1.98 35.92
C PHE A 38 8.79 -1.31 35.16
N THR A 39 8.16 -0.31 35.78
CA THR A 39 6.97 0.38 35.23
C THR A 39 7.06 1.91 35.38
N ASP A 40 8.17 2.44 35.91
CA ASP A 40 8.36 3.87 36.15
C ASP A 40 8.97 4.53 34.91
N TYR A 41 8.19 4.56 33.81
CA TYR A 41 8.53 5.21 32.54
C TYR A 41 7.25 5.64 31.81
N ASP A 42 7.32 6.68 30.97
CA ASP A 42 6.17 7.13 30.18
C ASP A 42 6.12 6.40 28.82
N ILE A 43 7.28 6.21 28.21
CA ILE A 43 7.48 5.44 26.98
C ILE A 43 8.69 4.49 27.14
N PRO A 44 8.72 3.32 26.46
CA PRO A 44 9.80 2.34 26.61
C PRO A 44 11.21 2.92 26.39
N GLU A 45 11.35 3.90 25.51
CA GLU A 45 12.60 4.58 25.16
C GLU A 45 13.22 5.34 26.36
N ASP A 46 12.42 5.76 27.36
CA ASP A 46 12.92 6.42 28.58
C ASP A 46 13.95 5.57 29.33
N ILE A 47 13.79 4.25 29.28
CA ILE A 47 14.61 3.30 30.03
C ILE A 47 16.06 3.34 29.56
N SER A 48 16.31 3.61 28.27
CA SER A 48 17.65 3.73 27.71
C SER A 48 18.46 4.87 28.34
N ILE A 49 17.79 5.87 28.91
CA ILE A 49 18.44 7.01 29.58
C ILE A 49 18.34 6.89 31.11
N GLU A 50 17.16 6.53 31.63
CA GLU A 50 16.87 6.55 33.06
C GLU A 50 17.35 5.29 33.79
N LYS A 51 17.39 4.14 33.10
CA LYS A 51 17.75 2.81 33.61
C LYS A 51 18.52 2.00 32.57
N PRO A 52 19.65 2.52 32.04
CA PRO A 52 20.40 1.89 30.95
C PRO A 52 20.84 0.45 31.27
N GLU A 53 21.06 0.12 32.54
CA GLU A 53 21.43 -1.22 32.99
C GLU A 53 20.42 -2.30 32.57
N ILE A 54 19.12 -1.97 32.52
CA ILE A 54 18.07 -2.91 32.10
C ILE A 54 18.22 -3.23 30.61
N ILE A 55 18.44 -2.21 29.78
CA ILE A 55 18.59 -2.38 28.34
C ILE A 55 19.91 -3.08 28.02
N GLU A 56 21.00 -2.75 28.73
CA GLU A 56 22.28 -3.46 28.60
C GLU A 56 22.15 -4.96 28.85
N ASP A 57 21.44 -5.35 29.91
CA ASP A 57 21.22 -6.76 30.24
C ASP A 57 20.41 -7.48 29.15
N ILE A 58 19.40 -6.82 28.57
CA ILE A 58 18.59 -7.35 27.47
C ILE A 58 19.46 -7.55 26.21
N HIS A 59 20.21 -6.53 25.79
CA HIS A 59 21.10 -6.60 24.63
C HIS A 59 22.14 -7.70 24.76
N LYS A 60 22.81 -7.77 25.91
CA LYS A 60 23.79 -8.82 26.21
C LYS A 60 23.16 -10.21 26.19
N ALA A 61 21.91 -10.36 26.66
CA ALA A 61 21.22 -11.63 26.63
C ALA A 61 20.94 -12.09 25.19
N TYR A 62 20.49 -11.21 24.29
CA TYR A 62 20.28 -11.55 22.88
C TYR A 62 21.58 -11.81 22.11
N LEU A 63 22.63 -11.04 22.36
CA LEU A 63 23.96 -11.29 21.79
C LEU A 63 24.50 -12.67 22.21
N ARG A 64 24.33 -13.05 23.49
CA ARG A 64 24.70 -14.40 23.98
C ARG A 64 23.81 -15.50 23.42
N ALA A 65 22.55 -15.20 23.09
CA ALA A 65 21.65 -16.13 22.42
C ALA A 65 22.03 -16.38 20.94
N GLY A 66 22.87 -15.54 20.36
CA GLY A 66 23.43 -15.74 19.02
C GLY A 66 22.97 -14.72 17.96
N ALA A 67 22.30 -13.64 18.36
CA ALA A 67 21.93 -12.56 17.45
C ALA A 67 23.18 -11.94 16.80
N ASN A 68 23.11 -11.63 15.52
CA ASN A 68 24.08 -10.83 14.77
C ASN A 68 23.72 -9.34 14.78
N VAL A 69 22.43 -9.01 14.87
CA VAL A 69 21.93 -7.64 14.92
C VAL A 69 21.07 -7.53 16.17
N ILE A 70 21.32 -6.52 16.99
CA ILE A 70 20.43 -6.12 18.07
C ILE A 70 19.65 -4.89 17.64
N THR A 71 18.38 -4.82 18.03
CA THR A 71 17.47 -3.73 17.68
C THR A 71 17.62 -2.60 18.70
N ALA A 72 17.78 -1.36 18.28
CA ALA A 72 17.82 -0.26 19.22
C ALA A 72 16.44 -0.08 19.87
N ASN A 73 16.35 0.19 21.18
CA ASN A 73 15.14 0.67 21.84
C ASN A 73 14.77 2.10 21.38
N THR A 74 14.52 2.29 20.09
CA THR A 74 14.21 3.56 19.41
C THR A 74 12.97 3.48 18.52
N PHE A 75 12.19 2.40 18.62
CA PHE A 75 10.99 2.13 17.81
C PHE A 75 10.07 3.35 17.61
N GLY A 76 9.81 4.10 18.68
CA GLY A 76 9.00 5.31 18.71
C GLY A 76 9.77 6.63 18.71
N ALA A 77 11.09 6.61 18.59
CA ALA A 77 11.97 7.77 18.72
C ALA A 77 12.00 8.67 17.48
N LEU A 78 10.83 9.13 17.03
CA LEU A 78 10.65 10.02 15.88
C LEU A 78 10.18 11.42 16.32
N PRO A 79 10.67 12.52 15.71
CA PRO A 79 10.31 13.88 16.09
C PRO A 79 8.80 14.12 16.26
N LEU A 80 7.97 13.65 15.31
CA LEU A 80 6.51 13.82 15.37
C LEU A 80 5.81 12.92 16.40
N LYS A 81 6.48 11.88 16.89
CA LYS A 81 5.95 10.95 17.90
C LYS A 81 6.32 11.38 19.32
N LEU A 82 7.42 12.12 19.47
CA LEU A 82 8.01 12.56 20.74
C LEU A 82 7.61 13.97 21.21
N ILE A 83 6.54 14.58 20.66
CA ILE A 83 6.13 15.97 20.96
C ILE A 83 5.97 16.25 22.47
N SER A 84 5.56 15.24 23.25
CA SER A 84 5.36 15.33 24.70
C SER A 84 6.30 14.42 25.50
N ALA A 85 7.38 13.92 24.89
CA ALA A 85 8.34 13.05 25.56
C ALA A 85 9.31 13.85 26.44
N LYS A 86 9.98 13.16 27.37
CA LYS A 86 10.94 13.78 28.31
C LYS A 86 12.24 14.20 27.63
N TYR A 87 12.70 13.41 26.65
CA TYR A 87 13.95 13.64 25.93
C TYR A 87 13.68 13.86 24.44
N SER A 88 14.64 14.47 23.74
CA SER A 88 14.57 14.67 22.31
C SER A 88 14.84 13.38 21.52
N CYS A 89 14.39 13.34 20.26
CA CYS A 89 14.72 12.26 19.31
C CYS A 89 16.23 11.97 19.29
N LYS A 90 17.04 13.04 19.29
CA LYS A 90 18.49 12.92 19.31
C LYS A 90 19.03 12.22 20.55
N GLU A 91 18.56 12.60 21.73
CA GLU A 91 19.03 12.03 22.99
C GLU A 91 18.69 10.54 23.10
N TYR A 92 17.47 10.13 22.72
CA TYR A 92 17.09 8.72 22.70
C TYR A 92 17.97 7.89 21.76
N ILE A 93 18.14 8.34 20.51
CA ILE A 93 18.92 7.61 19.50
C ILE A 93 20.41 7.54 19.87
N GLU A 94 21.01 8.65 20.32
CA GLU A 94 22.43 8.67 20.71
C GLU A 94 22.69 7.80 21.94
N ALA A 95 21.80 7.83 22.95
CA ALA A 95 21.94 6.99 24.13
C ALA A 95 21.87 5.51 23.77
N GLU A 96 20.87 5.11 22.98
CA GLU A 96 20.63 3.70 22.68
C GLU A 96 21.75 3.09 21.82
N ILE A 97 22.17 3.77 20.74
CA ILE A 97 23.26 3.27 19.89
C ILE A 97 24.58 3.19 20.67
N ALA A 98 24.80 4.09 21.63
CA ALA A 98 25.95 4.00 22.52
C ALA A 98 25.89 2.76 23.43
N LEU A 99 24.71 2.39 23.94
CA LEU A 99 24.49 1.17 24.73
C LEU A 99 24.73 -0.08 23.90
N GLU A 100 24.17 -0.16 22.68
CA GLU A 100 24.37 -1.29 21.78
C GLU A 100 25.86 -1.54 21.51
N LYS A 101 26.61 -0.48 21.17
CA LYS A 101 28.04 -0.57 20.88
C LYS A 101 28.85 -1.00 22.09
N LYS A 102 28.52 -0.47 23.27
CA LYS A 102 29.13 -0.90 24.54
C LYS A 102 28.87 -2.40 24.77
N CYS A 103 27.64 -2.86 24.61
CA CYS A 103 27.27 -4.27 24.78
C CYS A 103 27.99 -5.18 23.78
N ILE A 104 28.08 -4.78 22.52
CA ILE A 104 28.83 -5.50 21.48
C ILE A 104 30.31 -5.60 21.85
N GLU A 105 30.95 -4.50 22.24
CA GLU A 105 32.36 -4.49 22.63
C GLU A 105 32.63 -5.41 23.83
N GLU A 106 31.75 -5.41 24.83
CA GLU A 106 31.87 -6.27 26.01
C GLU A 106 31.69 -7.76 25.66
N ILE A 107 30.69 -8.11 24.85
CA ILE A 107 30.47 -9.50 24.41
C ILE A 107 31.60 -10.01 23.51
N GLU A 108 32.15 -9.16 22.63
CA GLU A 108 33.33 -9.50 21.83
C GLU A 108 34.57 -9.70 22.71
N ALA A 109 34.72 -8.89 23.77
CA ALA A 109 35.81 -9.04 24.74
C ALA A 109 35.68 -10.31 25.61
N GLU A 110 34.45 -10.81 25.84
CA GLU A 110 34.17 -12.12 26.45
C GLU A 110 34.56 -13.31 25.54
N GLY A 111 34.99 -13.05 24.29
CA GLY A 111 35.49 -14.05 23.35
C GLY A 111 34.45 -14.52 22.33
N ASN A 112 33.28 -13.88 22.25
CA ASN A 112 32.32 -14.16 21.19
C ASN A 112 32.82 -13.56 19.87
N THR A 113 33.15 -14.41 18.89
CA THR A 113 33.71 -14.00 17.61
C THR A 113 32.66 -13.84 16.50
N ARG A 114 31.37 -13.97 16.81
CA ARG A 114 30.28 -13.73 15.87
C ARG A 114 30.29 -12.24 15.46
N PRO A 115 30.11 -11.89 14.17
CA PRO A 115 29.92 -10.50 13.78
C PRO A 115 28.61 -9.97 14.35
N HIS A 116 28.69 -8.90 15.15
CA HIS A 116 27.53 -8.19 15.72
C HIS A 116 27.38 -6.81 15.10
N TYR A 117 26.18 -6.27 14.97
CA TYR A 117 25.94 -4.94 14.40
C TYR A 117 24.95 -4.16 15.26
N ALA A 118 25.27 -2.90 15.52
CA ALA A 118 24.36 -1.93 16.13
C ALA A 118 23.36 -1.45 15.07
N SER A 119 22.10 -1.28 15.45
CA SER A 119 21.04 -0.85 14.53
C SER A 119 20.43 0.47 14.96
N TRP A 120 19.79 1.13 14.01
CA TRP A 120 18.74 2.07 14.33
C TRP A 120 17.42 1.42 13.97
N ASP A 121 16.57 1.22 14.97
CA ASP A 121 15.23 0.69 14.80
C ASP A 121 14.20 1.81 14.86
N THR A 122 13.27 1.82 13.90
CA THR A 122 12.18 2.79 13.84
C THR A 122 10.94 2.14 13.24
N SER A 123 9.77 2.70 13.56
CA SER A 123 8.50 2.27 12.98
C SER A 123 7.70 3.42 12.37
N GLN A 124 6.39 3.19 12.19
CA GLN A 124 5.41 4.18 11.79
C GLN A 124 5.30 5.33 12.82
N ILE A 125 5.11 6.54 12.30
CA ILE A 125 4.83 7.78 13.05
C ILE A 125 3.53 7.63 13.85
N GLY A 126 2.60 6.79 13.38
CA GLY A 126 1.32 6.54 14.04
C GLY A 126 0.24 7.56 13.68
N ARG A 127 0.38 8.26 12.54
CA ARG A 127 -0.62 9.15 11.96
C ARG A 127 -0.89 8.75 10.50
N LEU A 128 -2.14 8.84 10.06
CA LEU A 128 -2.49 8.57 8.67
C LEU A 128 -1.93 9.66 7.74
N LEU A 129 -1.30 9.24 6.64
CA LEU A 129 -0.83 10.15 5.59
C LEU A 129 -1.99 10.62 4.72
N GLU A 130 -1.84 11.79 4.10
CA GLU A 130 -2.74 12.24 3.04
C GLU A 130 -2.93 11.15 1.95
N PRO A 131 -4.11 11.06 1.32
CA PRO A 131 -5.33 11.80 1.61
C PRO A 131 -6.13 11.22 2.80
N MET A 132 -5.66 10.17 3.46
CA MET A 132 -6.38 9.47 4.53
C MET A 132 -6.30 10.17 5.89
N GLY A 133 -5.32 11.06 6.06
CA GLY A 133 -5.16 11.88 7.25
C GLY A 133 -4.40 13.16 6.93
N GLU A 134 -4.01 13.86 7.99
CA GLU A 134 -3.40 15.20 7.91
C GLU A 134 -1.89 15.18 7.70
N LEU A 135 -1.22 14.04 7.91
CA LEU A 135 0.23 13.97 7.79
C LEU A 135 0.63 14.02 6.31
N THR A 136 1.38 15.04 5.92
CA THR A 136 1.89 15.13 4.56
C THR A 136 3.05 14.16 4.36
N PHE A 137 3.29 13.77 3.10
CA PHE A 137 4.44 12.95 2.74
C PHE A 137 5.78 13.63 3.11
N ASP A 138 5.85 14.94 2.95
CA ASP A 138 7.08 15.70 3.18
C ASP A 138 7.37 15.86 4.69
N GLU A 139 6.35 16.04 5.52
CA GLU A 139 6.50 15.99 6.99
C GLU A 139 6.97 14.61 7.46
N ALA A 140 6.39 13.53 6.92
CA ALA A 140 6.84 12.18 7.22
C ALA A 140 8.31 11.98 6.81
N TYR A 141 8.68 12.41 5.59
CA TYR A 141 10.05 12.34 5.09
C TYR A 141 11.04 13.10 5.98
N GLU A 142 10.75 14.35 6.34
CA GLU A 142 11.66 15.15 7.19
C GLU A 142 11.81 14.54 8.59
N THR A 143 10.74 13.96 9.13
CA THR A 143 10.75 13.25 10.42
C THR A 143 11.72 12.06 10.41
N TYR A 144 11.64 11.21 9.37
CA TYR A 144 12.56 10.08 9.24
C TYR A 144 13.98 10.50 8.90
N LYS A 145 14.14 11.57 8.10
CA LYS A 145 15.45 12.08 7.69
C LYS A 145 16.26 12.57 8.89
N GLU A 146 15.64 13.34 9.78
CA GLU A 146 16.29 13.80 11.01
C GLU A 146 16.79 12.61 11.84
N ALA A 147 15.91 11.64 12.12
CA ALA A 147 16.24 10.45 12.90
C ALA A 147 17.36 9.60 12.24
N ALA A 148 17.27 9.35 10.93
CA ALA A 148 18.26 8.56 10.19
C ALA A 148 19.66 9.20 10.23
N MET A 149 19.75 10.52 10.06
CA MET A 149 21.03 11.24 10.10
C MET A 149 21.64 11.21 11.51
N ILE A 150 20.82 11.33 12.55
CA ILE A 150 21.28 11.19 13.95
C ILE A 150 21.82 9.77 14.17
N ALA A 151 21.07 8.76 13.74
CA ALA A 151 21.45 7.35 13.90
C ALA A 151 22.79 7.01 13.23
N GLU A 152 22.98 7.41 11.96
CA GLU A 152 24.27 7.18 11.28
C GLU A 152 25.42 7.92 11.99
N ALA A 153 25.18 9.15 12.46
CA ALA A 153 26.18 9.93 13.20
C ALA A 153 26.55 9.31 14.57
N ALA A 154 25.57 8.72 15.27
CA ALA A 154 25.80 7.97 16.52
C ALA A 154 26.53 6.63 16.27
N GLY A 155 26.46 6.13 15.04
CA GLY A 155 27.21 4.97 14.57
C GLY A 155 26.38 3.68 14.47
N ALA A 156 25.08 3.79 14.18
CA ALA A 156 24.30 2.67 13.68
C ALA A 156 24.94 2.08 12.42
N GLU A 157 24.81 0.78 12.23
CA GLU A 157 25.40 0.05 11.09
C GLU A 157 24.33 -0.50 10.13
N ILE A 158 23.06 -0.44 10.52
CA ILE A 158 21.87 -0.81 9.74
C ILE A 158 20.67 0.04 10.20
N ALA A 159 19.81 0.43 9.28
CA ALA A 159 18.50 1.00 9.55
C ALA A 159 17.42 -0.09 9.41
N ILE A 160 16.66 -0.31 10.47
CA ILE A 160 15.51 -1.19 10.55
C ILE A 160 14.27 -0.30 10.56
N ILE A 161 13.50 -0.35 9.47
CA ILE A 161 12.24 0.36 9.31
C ILE A 161 11.14 -0.70 9.41
N GLU A 162 10.64 -0.95 10.61
CA GLU A 162 9.78 -2.10 10.90
C GLU A 162 8.33 -1.77 11.26
N THR A 163 7.48 -2.80 11.26
CA THR A 163 6.06 -2.70 11.60
C THR A 163 5.32 -1.64 10.78
N MET A 164 5.72 -1.45 9.52
CA MET A 164 5.08 -0.48 8.64
C MET A 164 3.74 -1.04 8.15
N ALA A 165 2.70 -0.22 8.22
CA ALA A 165 1.34 -0.61 7.83
C ALA A 165 0.85 0.09 6.54
N ASP A 166 1.58 1.09 6.06
CA ASP A 166 1.28 1.87 4.87
C ASP A 166 2.49 1.97 3.92
N LEU A 167 2.26 1.64 2.64
CA LEU A 167 3.27 1.74 1.59
C LEU A 167 3.74 3.18 1.34
N ARG A 168 2.89 4.19 1.61
CA ARG A 168 3.29 5.58 1.41
C ARG A 168 4.30 6.02 2.47
N GLU A 169 4.06 5.64 3.72
CA GLU A 169 4.92 5.97 4.85
C GLU A 169 6.27 5.25 4.76
N VAL A 170 6.30 3.95 4.44
CA VAL A 170 7.57 3.23 4.25
C VAL A 170 8.39 3.82 3.11
N LYS A 171 7.75 4.36 2.06
CA LYS A 171 8.46 5.10 1.01
C LYS A 171 9.06 6.41 1.53
N ALA A 172 8.35 7.16 2.37
CA ALA A 172 8.90 8.35 2.99
C ALA A 172 10.13 8.00 3.84
N ALA A 173 10.03 6.97 4.68
CA ALA A 173 11.12 6.49 5.53
C ALA A 173 12.33 6.00 4.72
N VAL A 174 12.10 5.12 3.74
CA VAL A 174 13.18 4.58 2.89
C VAL A 174 13.86 5.68 2.09
N LEU A 175 13.12 6.60 1.46
CA LEU A 175 13.72 7.72 0.73
C LEU A 175 14.51 8.64 1.67
N ALA A 176 13.97 8.95 2.85
CA ALA A 176 14.65 9.76 3.84
C ALA A 176 15.99 9.14 4.25
N THR A 177 16.02 7.85 4.55
CA THR A 177 17.25 7.14 4.92
C THR A 177 18.23 7.04 3.75
N LYS A 178 17.77 6.64 2.55
CA LYS A 178 18.63 6.46 1.36
C LYS A 178 19.25 7.75 0.83
N GLU A 179 18.53 8.85 0.89
CA GLU A 179 18.99 10.13 0.35
C GLU A 179 19.95 10.87 1.30
N ASN A 180 19.96 10.51 2.59
CA ASN A 180 20.67 11.28 3.61
C ASN A 180 21.69 10.44 4.41
N THR A 181 21.75 9.12 4.21
CA THR A 181 22.68 8.21 4.90
C THR A 181 23.22 7.14 3.95
N ASN A 182 24.24 6.39 4.39
CA ASN A 182 24.74 5.20 3.71
C ASN A 182 24.32 3.90 4.40
N LEU A 183 23.39 3.96 5.36
CA LEU A 183 22.96 2.78 6.10
C LEU A 183 22.33 1.74 5.16
N PRO A 184 22.62 0.43 5.35
CA PRO A 184 21.79 -0.62 4.81
C PRO A 184 20.39 -0.54 5.39
N ILE A 185 19.39 -0.83 4.56
CA ILE A 185 17.98 -0.71 4.96
C ILE A 185 17.33 -2.08 4.95
N PHE A 186 16.80 -2.45 6.11
CA PHE A 186 15.77 -3.45 6.24
C PHE A 186 14.41 -2.77 6.34
N ALA A 187 13.52 -3.06 5.40
CA ALA A 187 12.13 -2.60 5.44
C ALA A 187 11.19 -3.78 5.71
N SER A 188 10.44 -3.67 6.80
CA SER A 188 9.49 -4.69 7.26
C SER A 188 8.07 -4.14 7.33
N MET A 189 7.11 -4.94 6.88
CA MET A 189 5.69 -4.60 6.92
C MET A 189 4.94 -5.51 7.89
N THR A 190 3.84 -5.02 8.46
CA THR A 190 2.92 -5.84 9.27
C THR A 190 1.64 -6.14 8.49
N PHE A 191 1.09 -7.33 8.70
CA PHE A 191 -0.12 -7.81 8.01
C PHE A 191 -1.25 -8.09 9.00
N GLN A 192 -2.49 -7.86 8.56
CA GLN A 192 -3.70 -8.25 9.26
C GLN A 192 -4.03 -9.74 9.00
N PRO A 193 -4.97 -10.36 9.74
CA PRO A 193 -5.39 -11.76 9.51
C PRO A 193 -5.87 -12.07 8.08
N ASN A 194 -6.31 -11.05 7.34
CA ASN A 194 -6.68 -11.17 5.92
C ASN A 194 -5.47 -11.16 4.95
N LEU A 195 -4.24 -11.22 5.47
CA LEU A 195 -2.97 -11.18 4.75
C LEU A 195 -2.75 -9.91 3.93
N ARG A 196 -3.32 -8.78 4.38
CA ARG A 196 -3.13 -7.46 3.78
C ARG A 196 -2.64 -6.45 4.81
N THR A 197 -1.98 -5.40 4.32
CA THR A 197 -1.60 -4.25 5.15
C THR A 197 -2.83 -3.44 5.57
N LEU A 198 -2.66 -2.45 6.44
CA LEU A 198 -3.76 -1.57 6.88
C LEU A 198 -4.42 -0.83 5.69
N THR A 199 -3.60 -0.39 4.73
CA THR A 199 -4.07 0.31 3.53
C THR A 199 -4.48 -0.64 2.39
N GLY A 200 -4.46 -1.96 2.65
CA GLY A 200 -5.05 -2.98 1.80
C GLY A 200 -4.09 -3.66 0.82
N ALA A 201 -2.78 -3.41 0.89
CA ALA A 201 -1.81 -4.04 -0.01
C ALA A 201 -1.70 -5.54 0.25
N ASP A 202 -1.73 -6.34 -0.80
CA ASP A 202 -1.39 -7.77 -0.72
C ASP A 202 0.12 -8.01 -0.64
N ILE A 203 0.52 -9.20 -0.18
CA ILE A 203 1.93 -9.57 0.04
C ILE A 203 2.77 -9.40 -1.23
N ARG A 204 2.23 -9.80 -2.40
CA ARG A 204 2.92 -9.62 -3.69
C ARG A 204 3.20 -8.14 -3.96
N THR A 205 2.21 -7.27 -3.75
CA THR A 205 2.34 -5.82 -3.92
C THR A 205 3.39 -5.26 -2.98
N VAL A 206 3.39 -5.68 -1.71
CA VAL A 206 4.42 -5.29 -0.73
C VAL A 206 5.82 -5.66 -1.21
N VAL A 207 6.03 -6.92 -1.63
CA VAL A 207 7.34 -7.38 -2.12
C VAL A 207 7.79 -6.55 -3.32
N VAL A 208 6.94 -6.42 -4.35
CA VAL A 208 7.25 -5.62 -5.56
C VAL A 208 7.60 -4.17 -5.20
N TYR A 209 6.85 -3.59 -4.26
CA TYR A 209 7.02 -2.20 -3.86
C TYR A 209 8.33 -1.98 -3.11
N LEU A 210 8.60 -2.74 -2.05
CA LEU A 210 9.81 -2.59 -1.23
C LEU A 210 11.08 -2.83 -2.06
N GLU A 211 11.08 -3.85 -2.93
CA GLU A 211 12.20 -4.10 -3.82
C GLU A 211 12.44 -2.95 -4.79
N SER A 212 11.37 -2.33 -5.29
CA SER A 212 11.49 -1.19 -6.20
C SER A 212 12.15 0.01 -5.54
N LEU A 213 11.91 0.20 -4.23
CA LEU A 213 12.58 1.26 -3.47
C LEU A 213 14.08 0.99 -3.27
N GLY A 214 14.57 -0.20 -3.62
CA GLY A 214 15.98 -0.57 -3.58
C GLY A 214 16.54 -0.61 -2.17
N VAL A 215 15.82 -1.25 -1.25
CA VAL A 215 16.30 -1.63 0.09
C VAL A 215 17.23 -2.84 0.00
N ASP A 216 17.93 -3.16 1.10
CA ASP A 216 18.90 -4.26 1.15
C ASP A 216 18.27 -5.58 1.64
N LEU A 217 17.25 -5.48 2.50
CA LEU A 217 16.52 -6.57 3.11
C LEU A 217 15.03 -6.23 3.14
N ILE A 218 14.16 -7.20 2.85
CA ILE A 218 12.71 -7.07 2.99
C ILE A 218 12.18 -8.12 3.95
N GLY A 219 11.03 -7.88 4.55
CA GLY A 219 10.46 -8.86 5.46
C GLY A 219 9.13 -8.45 6.04
N PHE A 220 8.76 -9.18 7.07
CA PHE A 220 7.60 -8.88 7.87
C PHE A 220 7.87 -9.23 9.33
N ASN A 221 7.20 -8.49 10.20
CA ASN A 221 7.25 -8.67 11.63
C ASN A 221 5.85 -8.40 12.23
N CYS A 222 5.60 -8.94 13.42
CA CYS A 222 4.36 -8.73 14.17
C CYS A 222 3.06 -9.15 13.43
N GLY A 223 1.90 -8.75 13.98
CA GLY A 223 0.57 -8.89 13.37
C GLY A 223 -0.12 -10.24 13.58
N GLY A 224 0.53 -11.34 13.17
CA GLY A 224 -0.11 -12.64 13.02
C GLY A 224 0.23 -13.70 14.07
N SER A 225 -0.48 -14.83 13.96
CA SER A 225 -0.09 -16.12 14.53
C SER A 225 0.93 -16.84 13.62
N LEU A 226 1.69 -17.79 14.17
CA LEU A 226 2.67 -18.57 13.39
C LEU A 226 2.07 -19.28 12.15
N ASN A 227 0.79 -19.65 12.20
CA ASN A 227 0.08 -20.26 11.05
C ASN A 227 -0.23 -19.25 9.93
N GLU A 228 -0.43 -17.98 10.28
CA GLU A 228 -0.58 -16.90 9.30
C GLU A 228 0.79 -16.53 8.75
N ASP A 229 1.82 -16.46 9.61
CA ASP A 229 3.20 -16.19 9.24
C ASP A 229 3.72 -17.24 8.23
N ASP A 230 3.38 -18.52 8.41
CA ASP A 230 3.66 -19.58 7.45
C ASP A 230 3.17 -19.26 6.02
N LYS A 231 1.98 -18.65 5.90
CA LYS A 231 1.40 -18.25 4.61
C LYS A 231 2.11 -17.02 4.06
N ILE A 232 2.46 -16.07 4.93
CA ILE A 232 3.19 -14.87 4.55
C ILE A 232 4.59 -15.24 4.01
N VAL A 233 5.33 -16.11 4.71
CA VAL A 233 6.63 -16.61 4.26
C VAL A 233 6.53 -17.25 2.87
N ALA A 234 5.52 -18.10 2.65
CA ALA A 234 5.34 -18.77 1.36
C ALA A 234 5.19 -17.75 0.21
N GLU A 235 4.38 -16.70 0.40
CA GLU A 235 4.19 -15.66 -0.61
C GLU A 235 5.43 -14.75 -0.77
N PHE A 236 6.11 -14.38 0.32
CA PHE A 236 7.38 -13.65 0.21
C PHE A 236 8.41 -14.43 -0.61
N MET A 237 8.59 -15.72 -0.33
CA MET A 237 9.53 -16.57 -1.06
C MET A 237 9.11 -16.82 -2.51
N ARG A 238 7.83 -16.67 -2.83
CA ARG A 238 7.28 -16.79 -4.18
C ARG A 238 7.65 -15.63 -5.10
N TYR A 239 7.79 -14.41 -4.56
CA TYR A 239 8.00 -13.20 -5.36
C TYR A 239 9.33 -12.50 -5.13
N ALA A 240 9.93 -12.61 -3.93
CA ALA A 240 11.11 -11.85 -3.59
C ALA A 240 12.30 -12.24 -4.47
N HIS A 241 13.15 -11.27 -4.79
CA HIS A 241 14.50 -11.38 -5.33
C HIS A 241 15.55 -11.07 -4.26
N LEU A 242 15.21 -10.22 -3.29
CA LEU A 242 16.06 -9.87 -2.15
C LEU A 242 16.02 -10.95 -1.05
N PRO A 243 17.01 -10.96 -0.14
CA PRO A 243 16.93 -11.73 1.10
C PRO A 243 15.67 -11.36 1.87
N VAL A 244 15.07 -12.35 2.53
CA VAL A 244 13.85 -12.18 3.34
C VAL A 244 14.21 -12.35 4.81
N CYS A 245 13.75 -11.40 5.64
CA CYS A 245 13.75 -11.44 7.10
C CYS A 245 12.36 -11.80 7.63
N VAL A 246 12.30 -12.63 8.67
CA VAL A 246 11.05 -13.07 9.29
C VAL A 246 11.20 -12.93 10.81
N GLU A 247 10.34 -12.11 11.41
CA GLU A 247 10.36 -11.78 12.84
C GLU A 247 8.95 -11.91 13.45
N PRO A 248 8.43 -13.13 13.55
CA PRO A 248 7.07 -13.35 14.01
C PRO A 248 6.97 -13.13 15.53
N ASN A 249 5.75 -12.94 16.01
CA ASN A 249 5.48 -12.92 17.44
C ASN A 249 5.63 -14.33 18.04
N ALA A 250 5.79 -14.42 19.37
CA ALA A 250 5.65 -15.68 20.10
C ALA A 250 4.16 -16.08 20.27
N GLY A 251 3.42 -16.06 19.16
CA GLY A 251 1.97 -16.21 19.10
C GLY A 251 1.22 -14.90 19.36
N LEU A 252 -0.10 -14.97 19.34
CA LEU A 252 -0.94 -13.84 19.71
C LEU A 252 -0.93 -13.66 21.23
N PRO A 253 -0.93 -12.41 21.73
CA PRO A 253 -0.99 -12.13 23.16
C PRO A 253 -2.31 -12.63 23.74
N THR A 254 -2.24 -13.30 24.87
CA THR A 254 -3.39 -13.70 25.68
C THR A 254 -3.27 -13.07 27.06
N VAL A 255 -4.36 -12.62 27.66
CA VAL A 255 -4.27 -12.05 29.01
C VAL A 255 -4.49 -13.14 30.05
N ILE A 256 -3.48 -13.34 30.90
CA ILE A 256 -3.53 -14.28 32.03
C ILE A 256 -3.23 -13.48 33.29
N ASN A 257 -4.17 -13.46 34.23
CA ASN A 257 -4.07 -12.69 35.49
C ASN A 257 -3.77 -11.19 35.28
N GLY A 258 -4.43 -10.56 34.30
CA GLY A 258 -4.25 -9.12 34.01
C GLY A 258 -2.93 -8.77 33.31
N LYS A 259 -2.13 -9.75 32.89
CA LYS A 259 -0.88 -9.54 32.13
C LYS A 259 -0.99 -10.16 30.75
N ALA A 260 -0.54 -9.44 29.72
CA ALA A 260 -0.39 -10.01 28.38
C ALA A 260 0.75 -11.05 28.38
N VAL A 261 0.43 -12.28 27.99
CA VAL A 261 1.33 -13.43 27.93
C VAL A 261 1.27 -14.04 26.53
N PHE A 262 2.45 -14.33 26.01
CA PHE A 262 2.67 -15.02 24.75
C PHE A 262 2.85 -16.51 25.02
N LEU A 263 2.09 -17.35 24.33
CA LEU A 263 1.95 -18.78 24.68
C LEU A 263 2.86 -19.71 23.88
N VAL A 264 3.40 -19.26 22.74
CA VAL A 264 4.33 -20.07 21.96
C VAL A 264 5.65 -20.15 22.72
N GLY A 265 6.15 -21.37 22.92
CA GLY A 265 7.46 -21.62 23.52
C GLY A 265 8.59 -21.67 22.50
N ALA A 266 9.84 -21.65 23.00
CA ALA A 266 11.06 -21.63 22.19
C ALA A 266 11.16 -22.79 21.17
N GLU A 267 10.77 -24.01 21.56
CA GLU A 267 10.84 -25.19 20.68
C GLU A 267 9.88 -25.08 19.48
N GLU A 268 8.64 -24.68 19.71
CA GLU A 268 7.63 -24.50 18.67
C GLU A 268 8.04 -23.37 17.71
N PHE A 269 8.48 -22.24 18.28
CA PHE A 269 9.00 -21.10 17.51
C PHE A 269 10.16 -21.52 16.60
N ALA A 270 11.14 -22.27 17.12
CA ALA A 270 12.30 -22.74 16.38
C ALA A 270 11.94 -23.73 15.25
N GLU A 271 10.95 -24.61 15.44
CA GLU A 271 10.54 -25.57 14.39
C GLU A 271 9.85 -24.86 13.21
N HIS A 272 9.08 -23.79 13.44
CA HIS A 272 8.57 -22.93 12.37
C HIS A 272 9.72 -22.26 11.59
N HIS A 273 10.71 -21.72 12.29
CA HIS A 273 11.86 -21.07 11.65
C HIS A 273 12.72 -22.04 10.83
N LYS A 274 12.86 -23.29 11.28
CA LYS A 274 13.48 -24.38 10.52
C LYS A 274 12.73 -24.67 9.21
N LYS A 275 11.39 -24.67 9.24
CA LYS A 275 10.56 -24.77 8.02
C LYS A 275 10.82 -23.60 7.09
N TYR A 276 10.87 -22.36 7.61
CA TYR A 276 11.16 -21.15 6.83
C TYR A 276 12.54 -21.23 6.18
N ARG A 277 13.53 -21.73 6.91
CA ARG A 277 14.87 -21.97 6.37
C ARG A 277 14.86 -22.94 5.20
N GLY A 278 14.05 -24.00 5.27
CA GLY A 278 13.84 -24.94 4.16
C GLY A 278 13.19 -24.33 2.91
N LEU A 279 12.44 -23.23 3.07
CA LEU A 279 11.87 -22.44 1.97
C LEU A 279 12.87 -21.46 1.35
N GLY A 280 13.99 -21.18 2.03
CA GLY A 280 15.06 -20.30 1.55
C GLY A 280 15.12 -18.93 2.23
N VAL A 281 14.41 -18.73 3.35
CA VAL A 281 14.55 -17.54 4.20
C VAL A 281 16.01 -17.40 4.66
N SER A 282 16.50 -16.16 4.68
CA SER A 282 17.93 -15.86 4.88
C SER A 282 18.22 -15.20 6.22
N VAL A 283 17.27 -14.43 6.75
CA VAL A 283 17.41 -13.68 8.00
C VAL A 283 16.25 -14.03 8.93
N PHE A 284 16.54 -14.19 10.22
CA PHE A 284 15.58 -14.69 11.21
C PHE A 284 15.71 -13.92 12.52
N GLY A 285 14.59 -13.52 13.11
CA GLY A 285 14.55 -12.90 14.43
C GLY A 285 13.21 -13.16 15.10
N GLY A 286 12.83 -12.30 16.03
CA GLY A 286 11.55 -12.39 16.71
C GLY A 286 11.00 -11.02 17.08
N CYS A 287 9.68 -10.89 17.14
CA CYS A 287 9.03 -9.67 17.57
C CYS A 287 8.43 -9.85 18.98
N CYS A 288 7.18 -9.45 19.21
CA CYS A 288 6.57 -9.43 20.53
C CYS A 288 6.52 -10.82 21.18
N GLY A 289 6.96 -10.89 22.43
CA GLY A 289 6.91 -12.10 23.26
C GLY A 289 8.12 -13.02 23.12
N THR A 290 8.97 -12.79 22.11
CA THR A 290 10.19 -13.58 21.88
C THR A 290 11.29 -13.18 22.86
N THR A 291 12.03 -14.16 23.36
CA THR A 291 13.03 -13.99 24.44
C THR A 291 14.39 -14.54 24.02
N PRO A 292 15.46 -14.30 24.80
CA PRO A 292 16.74 -14.94 24.57
C PRO A 292 16.65 -16.47 24.46
N GLU A 293 15.75 -17.13 25.19
CA GLU A 293 15.51 -18.58 25.05
C GLU A 293 14.95 -18.95 23.67
N HIS A 294 14.02 -18.15 23.13
CA HIS A 294 13.48 -18.37 21.78
C HIS A 294 14.57 -18.20 20.72
N ILE A 295 15.35 -17.13 20.82
CA ILE A 295 16.45 -16.84 19.88
C ILE A 295 17.52 -17.93 19.95
N ALA A 296 17.93 -18.36 21.15
CA ALA A 296 18.93 -19.41 21.31
C ALA A 296 18.49 -20.76 20.73
N GLU A 297 17.24 -21.18 20.94
CA GLU A 297 16.74 -22.42 20.36
C GLU A 297 16.57 -22.32 18.84
N MET A 298 16.11 -21.17 18.32
CA MET A 298 16.04 -20.90 16.88
C MET A 298 17.42 -20.98 16.22
N VAL A 299 18.43 -20.29 16.78
CA VAL A 299 19.82 -20.30 16.29
C VAL A 299 20.35 -21.73 16.28
N LYS A 300 20.21 -22.46 17.39
CA LYS A 300 20.66 -23.86 17.52
C LYS A 300 20.04 -24.76 16.45
N VAL A 301 18.73 -24.67 16.23
CA VAL A 301 18.03 -25.50 15.24
C VAL A 301 18.48 -25.14 13.82
N ILE A 302 18.53 -23.85 13.47
CA ILE A 302 18.90 -23.41 12.11
C ILE A 302 20.37 -23.72 11.79
N GLU A 303 21.30 -23.49 12.72
CA GLU A 303 22.72 -23.75 12.49
C GLU A 303 23.05 -25.25 12.41
N SER A 304 22.18 -26.11 12.96
CA SER A 304 22.28 -27.56 12.77
C SER A 304 21.92 -28.01 11.34
N MET A 305 21.25 -27.16 10.56
CA MET A 305 20.89 -27.44 9.18
C MET A 305 22.11 -27.23 8.25
N PRO A 306 22.24 -28.01 7.17
CA PRO A 306 23.27 -27.73 6.16
C PRO A 306 22.99 -26.38 5.48
N PRO A 307 24.03 -25.70 4.97
CA PRO A 307 23.85 -24.43 4.26
C PRO A 307 22.73 -24.49 3.20
N GLN A 308 21.77 -23.58 3.28
CA GLN A 308 20.64 -23.47 2.36
C GLN A 308 20.84 -22.24 1.49
N LYS A 309 21.14 -22.45 0.20
CA LYS A 309 21.12 -21.37 -0.77
C LYS A 309 19.68 -20.97 -1.06
N ARG A 310 19.46 -19.68 -1.21
CA ARG A 310 18.20 -19.10 -1.66
C ARG A 310 17.82 -19.71 -3.01
N LYS A 311 16.59 -20.22 -3.13
CA LYS A 311 16.05 -20.67 -4.41
C LYS A 311 15.61 -19.45 -5.21
N PRO A 312 15.76 -19.45 -6.55
CA PRO A 312 15.08 -18.48 -7.40
C PRO A 312 13.59 -18.47 -7.09
N CYS A 313 12.98 -17.29 -7.03
CA CYS A 313 11.55 -17.17 -6.82
C CYS A 313 10.78 -17.61 -8.07
N GLU A 314 9.50 -17.97 -7.92
CA GLU A 314 8.66 -18.46 -9.02
C GLU A 314 8.54 -17.42 -10.15
N PHE A 315 8.63 -16.15 -9.80
CA PHE A 315 8.46 -15.01 -10.70
C PHE A 315 9.76 -14.22 -10.97
N GLU A 316 10.92 -14.88 -10.94
CA GLU A 316 12.25 -14.23 -11.04
C GLU A 316 12.43 -13.28 -12.23
N ASN A 317 11.79 -13.59 -13.36
CA ASN A 317 11.85 -12.82 -14.61
C ASN A 317 10.53 -12.13 -14.96
N ALA A 318 9.60 -12.01 -14.02
CA ALA A 318 8.33 -11.34 -14.26
C ALA A 318 8.46 -9.82 -14.07
N THR A 319 7.85 -9.07 -14.99
CA THR A 319 7.70 -7.63 -14.86
C THR A 319 6.45 -7.32 -14.07
N PHE A 320 6.61 -6.67 -12.92
CA PHE A 320 5.50 -6.13 -12.13
C PHE A 320 5.62 -4.62 -12.01
N ILE A 321 4.47 -3.96 -12.05
CA ILE A 321 4.27 -2.58 -11.59
C ILE A 321 3.14 -2.59 -10.56
N CYS A 322 3.05 -1.57 -9.71
CA CYS A 322 2.02 -1.53 -8.68
C CYS A 322 1.55 -0.12 -8.36
N SER A 323 0.36 -0.05 -7.78
CA SER A 323 -0.17 1.07 -7.03
C SER A 323 -0.01 0.81 -5.53
N TYR A 324 -0.73 1.57 -4.70
CA TYR A 324 -0.63 1.50 -3.25
C TYR A 324 -1.17 0.20 -2.64
N ASN A 325 -1.93 -0.61 -3.38
CA ASN A 325 -2.46 -1.86 -2.85
C ASN A 325 -2.58 -3.04 -3.82
N SER A 326 -2.29 -2.82 -5.11
CA SER A 326 -2.39 -3.87 -6.11
C SER A 326 -1.25 -3.78 -7.12
N SER A 327 -0.85 -4.94 -7.63
CA SER A 327 0.20 -5.07 -8.64
C SER A 327 -0.34 -5.71 -9.92
N VAL A 328 0.16 -5.24 -11.06
CA VAL A 328 -0.13 -5.81 -12.39
C VAL A 328 1.14 -6.46 -12.93
N GLN A 329 1.02 -7.73 -13.36
CA GLN A 329 2.06 -8.42 -14.11
C GLN A 329 1.93 -8.06 -15.59
N ILE A 330 3.03 -7.64 -16.22
CA ILE A 330 3.09 -7.38 -17.65
C ILE A 330 3.65 -8.62 -18.36
N GLY A 331 2.85 -9.24 -19.22
CA GLY A 331 3.23 -10.46 -19.93
C GLY A 331 3.23 -11.70 -19.04
N GLY A 332 4.05 -12.69 -19.40
CA GLY A 332 4.11 -13.99 -18.71
C GLY A 332 2.75 -14.69 -18.68
N ASN A 333 2.39 -15.28 -17.54
CA ASN A 333 1.12 -15.99 -17.36
C ASN A 333 -0.10 -15.05 -17.34
N ALA A 334 0.09 -13.76 -17.03
CA ALA A 334 -0.98 -12.77 -17.04
C ALA A 334 -1.37 -12.31 -18.46
N GLY A 335 -0.50 -12.57 -19.43
CA GLY A 335 -0.68 -12.15 -20.82
C GLY A 335 -0.56 -10.64 -21.03
N PRO A 336 -1.00 -10.13 -22.19
CA PRO A 336 -0.93 -8.71 -22.51
C PRO A 336 -1.81 -7.89 -21.56
N GLN A 337 -1.36 -6.69 -21.21
CA GLN A 337 -2.10 -5.72 -20.37
C GLN A 337 -2.47 -4.48 -21.19
N ILE A 338 -3.63 -3.90 -20.89
CA ILE A 338 -4.09 -2.64 -21.50
C ILE A 338 -3.58 -1.45 -20.68
N ILE A 339 -2.93 -0.52 -21.36
CA ILE A 339 -2.60 0.81 -20.88
C ILE A 339 -3.56 1.80 -21.54
N GLY A 340 -4.42 2.46 -20.75
CA GLY A 340 -5.38 3.43 -21.25
C GLY A 340 -4.72 4.74 -21.67
N GLU A 341 -4.85 5.14 -22.94
CA GLU A 341 -4.15 6.32 -23.54
C GLU A 341 -4.89 7.67 -23.40
N ARG A 342 -6.04 7.73 -22.72
CA ARG A 342 -6.96 8.87 -22.87
C ARG A 342 -6.54 10.12 -22.09
N ILE A 343 -5.83 9.99 -20.97
CA ILE A 343 -5.31 11.11 -20.18
C ILE A 343 -4.02 11.63 -20.83
N ASN A 344 -4.21 12.27 -21.99
CA ASN A 344 -3.13 12.86 -22.78
C ASN A 344 -3.68 14.04 -23.58
N PRO A 345 -3.16 15.27 -23.40
CA PRO A 345 -3.66 16.47 -24.08
C PRO A 345 -3.40 16.49 -25.59
N THR A 346 -2.47 15.68 -26.09
CA THR A 346 -2.05 15.68 -27.50
C THR A 346 -3.24 15.37 -28.43
N GLY A 347 -3.61 16.35 -29.26
CA GLY A 347 -4.75 16.24 -30.19
C GLY A 347 -6.15 16.20 -29.53
N LYS A 348 -6.28 16.32 -28.20
CA LYS A 348 -7.55 16.21 -27.48
C LYS A 348 -7.98 17.52 -26.82
N LYS A 349 -8.81 18.30 -27.51
CA LYS A 349 -9.26 19.64 -27.08
C LYS A 349 -9.83 19.68 -25.65
N LYS A 350 -10.71 18.74 -25.29
CA LYS A 350 -11.34 18.71 -23.96
C LYS A 350 -10.33 18.47 -22.82
N VAL A 351 -9.36 17.57 -23.03
CA VAL A 351 -8.30 17.30 -22.05
C VAL A 351 -7.43 18.54 -21.87
N LYS A 352 -7.07 19.23 -22.96
CA LYS A 352 -6.32 20.49 -22.90
C LYS A 352 -7.05 21.56 -22.08
N GLU A 353 -8.34 21.76 -22.36
CA GLU A 353 -9.17 22.74 -21.64
C GLU A 353 -9.26 22.39 -20.14
N ALA A 354 -9.41 21.10 -19.82
CA ALA A 354 -9.44 20.64 -18.44
C ALA A 354 -8.12 20.89 -17.69
N LEU A 355 -6.97 20.56 -18.30
CA LEU A 355 -5.66 20.77 -17.67
C LEU A 355 -5.36 22.26 -17.47
N LEU A 356 -5.67 23.12 -18.45
CA LEU A 356 -5.51 24.58 -18.33
C LEU A 356 -6.40 25.17 -17.22
N ALA A 357 -7.58 24.60 -17.01
CA ALA A 357 -8.51 25.02 -15.96
C ALA A 357 -8.25 24.33 -14.61
N HIS A 358 -7.18 23.54 -14.47
CA HIS A 358 -6.91 22.71 -13.29
C HIS A 358 -8.09 21.81 -12.87
N ASN A 359 -8.88 21.35 -13.84
CA ASN A 359 -10.06 20.52 -13.59
C ASN A 359 -9.67 19.04 -13.39
N MET A 360 -9.27 18.70 -12.18
CA MET A 360 -8.89 17.33 -11.79
C MET A 360 -10.06 16.35 -11.80
N ASN A 361 -11.32 16.82 -11.65
CA ASN A 361 -12.50 15.98 -11.80
C ASN A 361 -12.65 15.42 -13.22
N PHE A 362 -12.28 16.19 -14.24
CA PHE A 362 -12.26 15.68 -15.61
C PHE A 362 -11.22 14.57 -15.79
N VAL A 363 -10.04 14.70 -15.16
CA VAL A 363 -8.99 13.67 -15.17
C VAL A 363 -9.48 12.39 -14.49
N LEU A 364 -10.17 12.50 -13.35
CA LEU A 364 -10.81 11.37 -12.67
C LEU A 364 -11.85 10.68 -13.55
N GLY A 365 -12.70 11.44 -14.24
CA GLY A 365 -13.70 10.88 -15.15
C GLY A 365 -13.07 10.13 -16.33
N GLU A 366 -11.97 10.64 -16.89
CA GLU A 366 -11.21 9.94 -17.94
C GLU A 366 -10.53 8.67 -17.40
N ALA A 367 -9.93 8.72 -16.21
CA ALA A 367 -9.37 7.55 -15.53
C ALA A 367 -10.42 6.46 -15.32
N GLU A 368 -11.55 6.82 -14.72
CA GLU A 368 -12.68 5.94 -14.47
C GLU A 368 -13.20 5.28 -15.75
N SER A 369 -13.46 6.07 -16.79
CA SER A 369 -14.02 5.54 -18.04
C SER A 369 -13.14 4.46 -18.67
N GLN A 370 -11.82 4.57 -18.50
CA GLN A 370 -10.85 3.62 -19.02
C GLN A 370 -10.76 2.37 -18.16
N ILE A 371 -10.76 2.52 -16.83
CA ILE A 371 -10.78 1.40 -15.88
C ILE A 371 -12.03 0.55 -16.11
N ASN A 372 -13.20 1.17 -16.19
CA ASN A 372 -14.47 0.49 -16.46
C ASN A 372 -14.50 -0.17 -17.85
N ALA A 373 -13.72 0.33 -18.80
CA ALA A 373 -13.56 -0.26 -20.11
C ALA A 373 -12.54 -1.43 -20.15
N GLY A 374 -11.83 -1.69 -19.05
CA GLY A 374 -10.91 -2.82 -18.90
C GLY A 374 -9.42 -2.45 -18.92
N ALA A 375 -9.05 -1.17 -18.75
CA ALA A 375 -7.65 -0.79 -18.61
C ALA A 375 -7.09 -1.23 -17.25
N GLN A 376 -6.00 -2.01 -17.27
CA GLN A 376 -5.28 -2.44 -16.06
C GLN A 376 -4.20 -1.43 -15.64
N ILE A 377 -3.79 -0.55 -16.55
CA ILE A 377 -2.78 0.50 -16.33
C ILE A 377 -3.31 1.79 -16.97
N LEU A 378 -3.02 2.95 -16.40
CA LEU A 378 -3.38 4.25 -16.99
C LEU A 378 -2.13 5.02 -17.40
N ASP A 379 -2.07 5.44 -18.67
CA ASP A 379 -1.09 6.41 -19.13
C ASP A 379 -1.52 7.81 -18.69
N VAL A 380 -0.61 8.53 -18.03
CA VAL A 380 -0.85 9.89 -17.53
C VAL A 380 0.19 10.82 -18.14
N ASN A 381 -0.23 11.54 -19.17
CA ASN A 381 0.54 12.60 -19.81
C ASN A 381 -0.19 13.93 -19.59
N VAL A 382 0.50 14.91 -19.02
CA VAL A 382 -0.03 16.27 -18.82
C VAL A 382 0.71 17.32 -19.65
N GLY A 383 1.62 16.90 -20.54
CA GLY A 383 2.49 17.78 -21.31
C GLY A 383 1.72 18.77 -22.17
N LEU A 384 1.69 20.04 -21.74
CA LEU A 384 0.96 21.11 -22.41
C LEU A 384 1.73 22.43 -22.27
N PRO A 385 1.91 23.21 -23.34
CA PRO A 385 2.48 24.55 -23.21
C PRO A 385 1.60 25.46 -22.34
N GLY A 386 2.22 26.21 -21.43
CA GLY A 386 1.54 27.23 -20.62
C GLY A 386 1.06 26.77 -19.24
N ILE A 387 1.40 25.56 -18.81
CA ILE A 387 1.18 25.07 -17.44
C ILE A 387 2.51 24.78 -16.73
N ASP A 388 2.48 24.70 -15.40
CA ASP A 388 3.54 24.03 -14.64
C ASP A 388 3.34 22.52 -14.78
N GLU A 389 4.02 21.91 -15.75
CA GLU A 389 3.90 20.47 -16.03
C GLU A 389 4.26 19.61 -14.80
N ALA A 390 5.27 20.01 -14.02
CA ALA A 390 5.73 19.25 -12.87
C ALA A 390 4.68 19.26 -11.76
N GLN A 391 4.11 20.42 -11.43
CA GLN A 391 3.03 20.49 -10.45
C GLN A 391 1.75 19.81 -10.95
N THR A 392 1.38 20.04 -12.21
CA THR A 392 0.16 19.44 -12.80
C THR A 392 0.25 17.92 -12.83
N MET A 393 1.43 17.36 -13.09
CA MET A 393 1.66 15.92 -13.05
C MET A 393 1.49 15.38 -11.62
N VAL A 394 2.02 16.07 -10.62
CA VAL A 394 1.84 15.69 -9.20
C VAL A 394 0.37 15.73 -8.82
N ASP A 395 -0.37 16.76 -9.23
CA ASP A 395 -1.80 16.90 -8.94
C ASP A 395 -2.57 15.75 -9.58
N ALA A 396 -2.33 15.46 -10.88
CA ALA A 396 -2.95 14.35 -11.58
C ALA A 396 -2.64 12.99 -10.91
N VAL A 397 -1.38 12.74 -10.56
CA VAL A 397 -0.95 11.50 -9.87
C VAL A 397 -1.65 11.37 -8.51
N LYS A 398 -1.60 12.39 -7.67
CA LYS A 398 -2.23 12.39 -6.34
C LYS A 398 -3.74 12.19 -6.43
N THR A 399 -4.39 12.87 -7.39
CA THR A 399 -5.83 12.74 -7.63
C THR A 399 -6.19 11.32 -8.06
N ILE A 400 -5.54 10.76 -9.09
CA ILE A 400 -5.89 9.44 -9.63
C ILE A 400 -5.61 8.35 -8.59
N GLN A 401 -4.43 8.36 -7.95
CA GLN A 401 -4.07 7.32 -6.97
C GLN A 401 -4.89 7.40 -5.68
N GLY A 402 -5.46 8.56 -5.37
CA GLY A 402 -6.40 8.70 -4.26
C GLY A 402 -7.69 7.96 -4.53
N ALA A 403 -8.25 8.11 -5.73
CA ALA A 403 -9.53 7.50 -6.10
C ALA A 403 -9.43 6.04 -6.56
N PHE A 404 -8.35 5.68 -7.26
CA PHE A 404 -8.20 4.39 -7.91
C PHE A 404 -6.92 3.69 -7.50
N ASN A 405 -6.99 2.37 -7.43
CA ASN A 405 -5.83 1.51 -7.21
C ASN A 405 -5.20 0.99 -8.50
N THR A 406 -5.56 1.54 -9.66
CA THR A 406 -4.97 1.15 -10.94
C THR A 406 -3.55 1.70 -11.04
N PRO A 407 -2.52 0.86 -11.32
CA PRO A 407 -1.16 1.34 -11.51
C PRO A 407 -1.04 2.36 -12.65
N LEU A 408 -0.08 3.29 -12.51
CA LEU A 408 0.11 4.39 -13.47
C LEU A 408 1.37 4.19 -14.31
N GLN A 409 1.24 4.51 -15.60
CA GLN A 409 2.35 4.84 -16.48
C GLN A 409 2.52 6.37 -16.45
N ILE A 410 3.64 6.85 -15.91
CA ILE A 410 3.93 8.28 -15.81
C ILE A 410 4.64 8.71 -17.09
N ASP A 411 3.97 9.53 -17.91
CA ASP A 411 4.42 9.91 -19.25
C ASP A 411 4.90 11.37 -19.30
N SER A 412 6.22 11.55 -19.33
CA SER A 412 6.88 12.83 -19.59
C SER A 412 8.31 12.62 -20.10
N SER A 413 8.76 13.53 -20.97
CA SER A 413 10.16 13.59 -21.44
C SER A 413 11.07 14.41 -20.53
N GLU A 414 10.51 15.12 -19.55
CA GLU A 414 11.23 16.09 -18.72
C GLU A 414 11.65 15.46 -17.38
N GLY A 415 12.97 15.37 -17.15
CA GLY A 415 13.54 14.81 -15.91
C GLY A 415 12.96 15.42 -14.63
N PRO A 416 12.81 16.76 -14.50
CA PRO A 416 12.22 17.37 -13.32
C PRO A 416 10.75 16.99 -13.08
N VAL A 417 9.98 16.75 -14.14
CA VAL A 417 8.58 16.30 -14.03
C VAL A 417 8.54 14.86 -13.51
N LEU A 418 9.36 13.98 -14.09
CA LEU A 418 9.49 12.59 -13.67
C LEU A 418 9.94 12.49 -12.21
N GLU A 419 10.98 13.23 -11.81
CA GLU A 419 11.49 13.21 -10.43
C GLU A 419 10.41 13.59 -9.42
N LYS A 420 9.67 14.68 -9.68
CA LYS A 420 8.61 15.14 -8.79
C LYS A 420 7.45 14.15 -8.73
N ALA A 421 7.00 13.64 -9.88
CA ALA A 421 5.89 12.69 -9.95
C ALA A 421 6.23 11.35 -9.26
N LEU A 422 7.43 10.82 -9.51
CA LEU A 422 7.90 9.57 -8.92
C LEU A 422 8.08 9.65 -7.40
N ARG A 423 8.46 10.82 -6.86
CA ARG A 423 8.53 11.03 -5.41
C ARG A 423 7.16 10.84 -4.73
N TYR A 424 6.09 11.38 -5.32
CA TYR A 424 4.74 11.33 -4.72
C TYR A 424 3.89 10.12 -5.13
N TYR A 425 4.24 9.43 -6.23
CA TYR A 425 3.52 8.25 -6.66
C TYR A 425 3.64 7.12 -5.61
N ASN A 426 2.51 6.65 -5.08
CA ASN A 426 2.48 5.53 -4.14
C ASN A 426 2.38 4.21 -4.90
N GLY A 427 3.44 3.85 -5.62
CA GLY A 427 3.56 2.57 -6.33
C GLY A 427 4.92 2.39 -6.99
N LYS A 428 5.12 1.25 -7.66
CA LYS A 428 6.18 1.04 -8.66
C LYS A 428 5.64 1.45 -10.02
N ALA A 429 6.07 2.61 -10.52
CA ALA A 429 5.54 3.17 -11.78
C ALA A 429 6.07 2.44 -13.02
N LEU A 430 5.32 2.54 -14.12
CA LEU A 430 5.88 2.37 -15.46
C LEU A 430 6.30 3.75 -15.98
N ILE A 431 7.60 3.99 -16.11
CA ILE A 431 8.14 5.29 -16.51
C ILE A 431 8.17 5.38 -18.03
N ASN A 432 7.41 6.30 -18.60
CA ASN A 432 7.39 6.58 -20.03
C ASN A 432 8.02 7.98 -20.26
N SER A 433 9.24 8.10 -20.76
CA SER A 433 10.13 7.01 -21.20
C SER A 433 11.60 7.41 -21.21
N THR A 434 12.45 6.42 -21.45
CA THR A 434 13.83 6.61 -21.92
C THR A 434 13.95 6.22 -23.40
N ASN A 435 15.08 6.54 -24.01
CA ASN A 435 15.40 6.09 -25.37
C ASN A 435 16.91 5.83 -25.53
N GLY A 436 17.33 5.41 -26.71
CA GLY A 436 18.71 5.05 -27.02
C GLY A 436 19.71 6.21 -27.03
N ARG A 437 19.29 7.47 -26.86
CA ARG A 437 20.22 8.59 -26.75
C ARG A 437 20.88 8.63 -25.38
N GLN A 438 22.20 8.78 -25.34
CA GLN A 438 22.94 8.78 -24.07
C GLN A 438 22.47 9.89 -23.11
N ASP A 439 22.22 11.10 -23.63
CA ASP A 439 21.80 12.25 -22.82
C ASP A 439 20.41 12.09 -22.17
N VAL A 440 19.56 11.21 -22.73
CA VAL A 440 18.25 10.87 -22.16
C VAL A 440 18.41 9.76 -21.13
N MET A 441 19.18 8.71 -21.43
CA MET A 441 19.45 7.62 -20.49
C MET A 441 20.11 8.13 -19.21
N ASP A 442 21.08 9.03 -19.31
CA ASP A 442 21.79 9.64 -18.18
C ASP A 442 20.86 10.46 -17.27
N LYS A 443 19.72 10.93 -17.77
CA LYS A 443 18.70 11.67 -17.00
C LYS A 443 17.65 10.74 -16.40
N VAL A 444 17.19 9.73 -17.14
CA VAL A 444 16.04 8.90 -16.76
C VAL A 444 16.45 7.68 -15.92
N LEU A 445 17.50 6.95 -16.30
CA LEU A 445 17.91 5.72 -15.61
C LEU A 445 18.27 5.93 -14.13
N PRO A 446 18.92 7.05 -13.71
CA PRO A 446 19.11 7.35 -12.30
C PRO A 446 17.79 7.50 -11.53
N LEU A 447 16.77 8.12 -12.14
CA LEU A 447 15.46 8.31 -11.51
C LEU A 447 14.73 6.98 -11.35
N VAL A 448 14.80 6.10 -12.36
CA VAL A 448 14.27 4.73 -12.30
C VAL A 448 14.89 3.98 -11.12
N LYS A 449 16.22 4.06 -10.95
CA LYS A 449 16.93 3.39 -9.86
C LYS A 449 16.64 4.01 -8.49
N LYS A 450 16.48 5.34 -8.41
CA LYS A 450 16.26 6.08 -7.16
C LYS A 450 14.88 5.85 -6.58
N TYR A 451 13.83 6.00 -7.39
CA TYR A 451 12.43 5.94 -6.92
C TYR A 451 11.76 4.57 -7.10
N GLY A 452 12.40 3.67 -7.84
CA GLY A 452 11.81 2.42 -8.25
C GLY A 452 10.85 2.58 -9.42
N GLY A 453 10.94 1.67 -10.38
CA GLY A 453 10.05 1.65 -11.54
C GLY A 453 10.50 0.64 -12.59
N ALA A 454 9.56 0.26 -13.44
CA ALA A 454 9.89 -0.29 -14.76
C ALA A 454 10.00 0.88 -15.75
N VAL A 455 10.78 0.73 -16.82
CA VAL A 455 11.02 1.81 -17.79
C VAL A 455 10.61 1.38 -19.19
N VAL A 456 9.82 2.24 -19.85
CA VAL A 456 9.56 2.15 -21.29
C VAL A 456 10.75 2.70 -22.04
N ALA A 457 11.33 1.89 -22.91
CA ALA A 457 12.56 2.18 -23.63
C ALA A 457 12.30 2.18 -25.14
N LEU A 458 12.34 3.37 -25.75
CA LEU A 458 12.05 3.57 -27.16
C LEU A 458 13.28 3.27 -28.02
N CYS A 459 13.09 2.50 -29.09
CA CYS A 459 14.11 2.18 -30.09
C CYS A 459 14.44 3.37 -31.03
N ILE A 460 14.77 4.53 -30.46
CA ILE A 460 15.25 5.73 -31.14
C ILE A 460 16.57 6.17 -30.50
N ASP A 461 17.58 6.51 -31.30
CA ASP A 461 18.89 6.94 -30.81
C ASP A 461 19.29 8.29 -31.44
N GLU A 462 20.58 8.64 -31.37
CA GLU A 462 21.12 9.88 -31.93
C GLU A 462 20.95 9.98 -33.45
N ALA A 463 20.85 8.85 -34.16
CA ALA A 463 20.61 8.78 -35.59
C ALA A 463 19.10 8.79 -35.95
N GLY A 464 18.22 8.78 -34.94
CA GLY A 464 16.77 8.74 -35.11
C GLY A 464 16.23 7.31 -35.11
N ILE A 465 15.11 7.11 -35.82
CA ILE A 465 14.41 5.81 -35.84
C ILE A 465 15.00 4.95 -36.95
N ALA A 466 15.55 3.79 -36.57
CA ALA A 466 16.04 2.84 -37.55
C ALA A 466 14.89 2.28 -38.42
N PRO A 467 15.05 2.25 -39.76
CA PRO A 467 13.99 1.77 -40.65
C PRO A 467 13.82 0.25 -40.61
N THR A 468 14.82 -0.51 -40.16
CA THR A 468 14.82 -1.97 -40.09
C THR A 468 14.67 -2.49 -38.67
N ALA A 469 14.14 -3.71 -38.53
CA ALA A 469 14.02 -4.40 -37.27
C ALA A 469 15.38 -4.60 -36.59
N GLU A 470 16.43 -4.96 -37.34
CA GLU A 470 17.78 -5.17 -36.81
C GLU A 470 18.37 -3.89 -36.22
N GLY A 471 18.11 -2.73 -36.84
CA GLY A 471 18.56 -1.45 -36.31
C GLY A 471 17.86 -1.13 -34.98
N ARG A 472 16.56 -1.40 -34.87
CA ARG A 472 15.79 -1.21 -33.64
C ARG A 472 16.25 -2.16 -32.53
N VAL A 473 16.57 -3.41 -32.88
CA VAL A 473 17.19 -4.39 -31.98
C VAL A 473 18.52 -3.86 -31.44
N ALA A 474 19.39 -3.32 -32.29
CA ALA A 474 20.67 -2.76 -31.87
C ALA A 474 20.50 -1.60 -30.86
N VAL A 475 19.50 -0.73 -31.07
CA VAL A 475 19.17 0.33 -30.10
C VAL A 475 18.66 -0.24 -28.78
N ALA A 476 17.77 -1.24 -28.81
CA ALA A 476 17.30 -1.91 -27.59
C ALA A 476 18.45 -2.54 -26.80
N GLU A 477 19.40 -3.18 -27.48
CA GLU A 477 20.59 -3.78 -26.87
C GLU A 477 21.50 -2.74 -26.22
N LYS A 478 21.68 -1.57 -26.86
CA LYS A 478 22.37 -0.42 -26.27
C LYS A 478 21.71 0.00 -24.96
N ILE A 479 20.38 0.13 -24.96
CA ILE A 479 19.62 0.55 -23.76
C ILE A 479 19.74 -0.49 -22.64
N ILE A 480 19.60 -1.79 -22.95
CA ILE A 480 19.73 -2.87 -21.97
C ILE A 480 21.13 -2.86 -21.33
N ALA A 481 22.18 -2.69 -22.13
CA ALA A 481 23.54 -2.61 -21.64
C ALA A 481 23.78 -1.37 -20.77
N GLU A 482 23.15 -0.24 -21.10
CA GLU A 482 23.25 0.98 -20.30
C GLU A 482 22.51 0.85 -18.97
N ALA A 483 21.27 0.36 -18.99
CA ALA A 483 20.45 0.11 -17.81
C ALA A 483 21.13 -0.83 -16.80
N ALA A 484 21.87 -1.83 -17.29
CA ALA A 484 22.65 -2.72 -16.44
C ALA A 484 23.72 -1.99 -15.61
N LYS A 485 24.32 -0.90 -16.12
CA LYS A 485 25.31 -0.09 -15.37
C LYS A 485 24.70 0.59 -14.15
N TYR A 486 23.40 0.88 -14.18
CA TYR A 486 22.63 1.44 -13.07
C TYR A 486 22.03 0.35 -12.16
N GLY A 487 22.25 -0.93 -12.47
CA GLY A 487 21.67 -2.06 -11.75
C GLY A 487 20.16 -2.20 -11.96
N ILE A 488 19.67 -1.85 -13.15
CA ILE A 488 18.28 -2.08 -13.58
C ILE A 488 18.25 -3.43 -14.32
N PRO A 489 17.48 -4.42 -13.85
CA PRO A 489 17.42 -5.74 -14.48
C PRO A 489 16.58 -5.71 -15.76
N VAL A 490 16.83 -6.67 -16.67
CA VAL A 490 16.12 -6.78 -17.95
C VAL A 490 14.59 -6.87 -17.78
N ARG A 491 14.12 -7.55 -16.73
CA ARG A 491 12.68 -7.65 -16.40
C ARG A 491 12.02 -6.30 -16.09
N ASP A 492 12.78 -5.26 -15.75
CA ASP A 492 12.23 -3.92 -15.50
C ASP A 492 12.33 -3.00 -16.73
N ILE A 493 12.71 -3.55 -17.89
CA ILE A 493 12.78 -2.83 -19.17
C ILE A 493 11.64 -3.32 -20.07
N VAL A 494 10.84 -2.38 -20.56
CA VAL A 494 9.74 -2.63 -21.49
C VAL A 494 10.05 -1.91 -22.81
N ILE A 495 10.35 -2.66 -23.87
CA ILE A 495 10.82 -2.07 -25.13
C ILE A 495 9.64 -1.61 -25.99
N ASP A 496 9.70 -0.35 -26.43
CA ASP A 496 8.87 0.18 -27.52
C ASP A 496 9.68 0.15 -28.83
N THR A 497 9.31 -0.77 -29.71
CA THR A 497 9.94 -0.92 -31.04
C THR A 497 9.42 0.09 -32.06
N LEU A 498 8.64 1.08 -31.62
CA LEU A 498 8.09 2.21 -32.35
C LEU A 498 7.08 1.82 -33.43
N THR A 499 5.82 2.16 -33.17
CA THR A 499 4.75 2.11 -34.18
C THR A 499 4.82 3.33 -35.08
N LEU A 500 5.13 3.12 -36.37
CA LEU A 500 5.19 4.18 -37.38
C LEU A 500 3.89 4.26 -38.18
N THR A 501 3.58 5.46 -38.68
CA THR A 501 2.33 5.71 -39.40
C THR A 501 2.35 5.11 -40.80
N VAL A 502 1.42 4.21 -41.09
CA VAL A 502 1.39 3.44 -42.36
C VAL A 502 1.20 4.32 -43.61
N SER A 503 0.57 5.49 -43.46
CA SER A 503 0.29 6.39 -44.59
C SER A 503 1.53 7.07 -45.16
N SER A 504 2.58 7.23 -44.36
CA SER A 504 3.85 7.83 -44.75
C SER A 504 5.00 6.82 -44.77
N GLN A 505 4.95 5.78 -43.94
CA GLN A 505 6.05 4.84 -43.66
C GLN A 505 5.57 3.38 -43.76
N GLN A 506 4.93 3.05 -44.89
CA GLN A 506 4.29 1.75 -45.08
C GLN A 506 5.27 0.58 -45.05
N LYS A 507 6.51 0.76 -45.51
CA LYS A 507 7.52 -0.33 -45.57
C LYS A 507 8.03 -0.70 -44.19
N GLU A 508 8.00 0.23 -43.25
CA GLU A 508 8.54 0.13 -41.91
C GLU A 508 7.50 -0.37 -40.89
N ALA A 509 6.21 -0.44 -41.27
CA ALA A 509 5.11 -0.84 -40.39
C ALA A 509 5.27 -2.27 -39.84
N LEU A 510 5.74 -3.21 -40.66
CA LEU A 510 5.96 -4.60 -40.24
C LEU A 510 7.31 -4.81 -39.55
N GLU A 511 8.25 -3.87 -39.70
CA GLU A 511 9.54 -3.93 -39.01
C GLU A 511 9.38 -3.77 -37.48
N THR A 512 8.33 -3.08 -37.02
CA THR A 512 7.93 -3.02 -35.60
C THR A 512 7.65 -4.42 -35.05
N VAL A 513 6.78 -5.18 -35.74
CA VAL A 513 6.36 -6.53 -35.34
C VAL A 513 7.54 -7.51 -35.40
N ARG A 514 8.37 -7.42 -36.45
CA ARG A 514 9.57 -8.23 -36.61
C ARG A 514 10.61 -7.97 -35.52
N ALA A 515 10.83 -6.71 -35.13
CA ALA A 515 11.76 -6.37 -34.05
C ALA A 515 11.33 -6.98 -32.70
N ILE A 516 10.03 -6.98 -32.39
CA ILE A 516 9.48 -7.66 -31.20
C ILE A 516 9.84 -9.14 -31.21
N GLN A 517 9.64 -9.84 -32.33
CA GLN A 517 9.94 -11.27 -32.43
C GLN A 517 11.43 -11.57 -32.19
N ILE A 518 12.33 -10.80 -32.81
CA ILE A 518 13.79 -10.97 -32.66
C ILE A 518 14.20 -10.76 -31.19
N LEU A 519 13.73 -9.67 -30.58
CA LEU A 519 14.06 -9.36 -29.18
C LEU A 519 13.46 -10.38 -28.21
N LYS A 520 12.24 -10.86 -28.47
CA LYS A 520 11.58 -11.88 -27.63
C LYS A 520 12.34 -13.20 -27.67
N GLU A 521 12.82 -13.62 -28.84
CA GLU A 521 13.66 -14.81 -28.98
C GLU A 521 14.97 -14.68 -28.19
N LYS A 522 15.60 -13.50 -28.24
CA LYS A 522 16.92 -13.26 -27.63
C LYS A 522 16.87 -13.01 -26.11
N TYR A 523 15.87 -12.26 -25.64
CA TYR A 523 15.81 -11.73 -24.27
C TYR A 523 14.55 -12.13 -23.50
N GLY A 524 13.58 -12.82 -24.12
CA GLY A 524 12.33 -13.18 -23.45
C GLY A 524 12.52 -14.07 -22.21
N SER A 525 13.54 -14.93 -22.19
CA SER A 525 13.89 -15.74 -21.02
C SER A 525 14.47 -14.93 -19.85
N GLN A 526 14.91 -13.69 -20.10
CA GLN A 526 15.40 -12.75 -19.09
C GLN A 526 14.30 -11.76 -18.63
N GLY A 527 13.05 -11.98 -19.07
CA GLY A 527 11.91 -11.18 -18.64
C GLY A 527 11.62 -9.93 -19.47
N LEU A 528 12.31 -9.71 -20.59
CA LEU A 528 12.08 -8.53 -21.43
C LEU A 528 10.63 -8.50 -21.94
N GLN A 529 9.95 -7.36 -21.74
CA GLN A 529 8.58 -7.13 -22.20
C GLN A 529 8.53 -6.09 -23.31
N PHE A 530 7.39 -6.00 -23.98
CA PHE A 530 7.18 -5.10 -25.12
C PHE A 530 5.95 -4.24 -24.92
N VAL A 531 6.07 -2.96 -25.27
CA VAL A 531 4.97 -1.98 -25.27
C VAL A 531 4.88 -1.29 -26.62
N LEU A 532 3.68 -0.88 -27.02
CA LEU A 532 3.48 -0.06 -28.21
C LEU A 532 2.32 0.92 -28.00
N GLY A 533 2.53 2.15 -28.45
CA GLY A 533 1.45 3.06 -28.88
C GLY A 533 0.77 2.53 -30.14
N VAL A 534 -0.18 1.60 -29.99
CA VAL A 534 -0.77 0.88 -31.13
C VAL A 534 -1.53 1.84 -32.05
N SER A 535 -2.18 2.86 -31.48
CA SER A 535 -2.98 3.85 -32.20
C SER A 535 -2.18 4.67 -33.24
N ASN A 536 -0.85 4.72 -33.14
CA ASN A 536 0.02 5.53 -34.01
C ASN A 536 0.08 5.03 -35.46
N ILE A 537 -0.23 3.76 -35.68
CA ILE A 537 -0.17 3.11 -37.01
C ILE A 537 -1.08 3.79 -38.04
N SER A 538 -2.20 4.36 -37.58
CA SER A 538 -3.30 4.84 -38.42
C SER A 538 -3.43 6.36 -38.50
N PHE A 539 -2.42 7.14 -38.10
CA PHE A 539 -2.52 8.59 -38.26
C PHE A 539 -2.68 9.00 -39.74
N GLY A 540 -3.55 9.99 -39.97
CA GLY A 540 -3.80 10.54 -41.31
C GLY A 540 -4.66 9.70 -42.25
N ILE A 541 -5.27 8.59 -41.79
CA ILE A 541 -6.14 7.73 -42.63
C ILE A 541 -7.56 7.57 -42.07
N PRO A 542 -8.58 7.39 -42.94
CA PRO A 542 -9.96 7.12 -42.51
C PRO A 542 -10.09 5.72 -41.90
N ARG A 543 -11.15 5.49 -41.13
CA ARG A 543 -11.47 4.18 -40.52
C ARG A 543 -10.27 3.58 -39.76
N ARG A 544 -9.65 4.42 -38.93
CA ARG A 544 -8.52 4.08 -38.05
C ARG A 544 -8.78 2.84 -37.21
N ASP A 545 -10.03 2.61 -36.82
CA ASP A 545 -10.51 1.44 -36.07
C ASP A 545 -10.12 0.10 -36.74
N ILE A 546 -10.20 0.03 -38.07
CA ILE A 546 -9.87 -1.19 -38.82
C ILE A 546 -8.36 -1.44 -38.80
N ILE A 547 -7.55 -0.43 -39.13
CA ILE A 547 -6.10 -0.60 -39.19
C ILE A 547 -5.52 -0.84 -37.78
N ASN A 548 -5.99 -0.09 -36.78
CA ASN A 548 -5.55 -0.26 -35.40
C ASN A 548 -5.82 -1.69 -34.91
N SER A 549 -7.04 -2.20 -35.05
CA SER A 549 -7.39 -3.55 -34.57
C SER A 549 -6.63 -4.66 -35.30
N ARG A 550 -6.42 -4.54 -36.61
CA ARG A 550 -5.67 -5.55 -37.38
C ARG A 550 -4.17 -5.54 -37.07
N PHE A 551 -3.57 -4.35 -36.98
CA PHE A 551 -2.18 -4.23 -36.54
C PHE A 551 -2.00 -4.69 -35.09
N PHE A 552 -2.96 -4.38 -34.22
CA PHE A 552 -2.95 -4.82 -32.83
C PHE A 552 -2.89 -6.34 -32.71
N ALA A 553 -3.72 -7.06 -33.46
CA ALA A 553 -3.69 -8.53 -33.51
C ALA A 553 -2.32 -9.07 -33.93
N MET A 554 -1.67 -8.44 -34.91
CA MET A 554 -0.33 -8.83 -35.37
C MET A 554 0.73 -8.58 -34.28
N ALA A 555 0.66 -7.43 -33.60
CA ALA A 555 1.58 -7.10 -32.51
C ALA A 555 1.42 -8.05 -31.32
N LEU A 556 0.18 -8.35 -30.92
CA LEU A 556 -0.12 -9.35 -29.87
C LEU A 556 0.46 -10.72 -30.25
N TYR A 557 0.26 -11.17 -31.49
CA TYR A 557 0.83 -12.43 -31.96
C TYR A 557 2.36 -12.45 -31.94
N ALA A 558 3.02 -11.33 -32.27
CA ALA A 558 4.47 -11.21 -32.16
C ALA A 558 4.99 -11.22 -30.72
N GLY A 559 4.15 -10.89 -29.74
CA GLY A 559 4.49 -10.93 -28.32
C GLY A 559 4.41 -9.59 -27.61
N LEU A 560 3.60 -8.65 -28.09
CA LEU A 560 3.27 -7.43 -27.37
C LEU A 560 2.68 -7.76 -25.98
N SER A 561 3.26 -7.18 -24.92
CA SER A 561 2.89 -7.47 -23.53
C SER A 561 2.14 -6.33 -22.85
N ALA A 562 2.31 -5.09 -23.32
CA ALA A 562 1.62 -3.91 -22.82
C ALA A 562 1.11 -3.06 -23.99
N CYS A 563 -0.14 -2.62 -23.92
CA CYS A 563 -0.85 -2.10 -25.08
C CYS A 563 -1.37 -0.69 -24.77
N ILE A 564 -0.67 0.35 -25.23
CA ILE A 564 -1.16 1.73 -25.10
C ILE A 564 -2.24 1.92 -26.18
N ILE A 565 -3.50 1.87 -25.74
CA ILE A 565 -4.69 1.89 -26.61
C ILE A 565 -5.81 2.72 -25.97
N ASN A 566 -6.80 3.11 -26.77
CA ASN A 566 -8.07 3.61 -26.24
C ASN A 566 -9.02 2.44 -25.93
N PRO A 567 -9.27 2.10 -24.65
CA PRO A 567 -10.10 0.96 -24.27
C PRO A 567 -11.60 1.17 -24.58
N LEU A 568 -12.03 2.39 -24.88
CA LEU A 568 -13.39 2.68 -25.31
C LEU A 568 -13.64 2.32 -26.79
N MET A 569 -12.60 1.91 -27.54
CA MET A 569 -12.75 1.47 -28.92
C MET A 569 -13.09 -0.02 -28.97
N GLN A 570 -14.35 -0.33 -29.23
CA GLN A 570 -14.85 -1.70 -29.28
C GLN A 570 -14.00 -2.65 -30.16
N PRO A 571 -13.58 -2.31 -31.40
CA PRO A 571 -12.75 -3.21 -32.21
C PRO A 571 -11.38 -3.56 -31.59
N MET A 572 -10.82 -2.66 -30.77
CA MET A 572 -9.58 -2.93 -30.04
C MET A 572 -9.82 -3.92 -28.91
N MET A 573 -10.91 -3.75 -28.16
CA MET A 573 -11.27 -4.66 -27.06
C MET A 573 -11.67 -6.05 -27.57
N GLU A 574 -12.39 -6.14 -28.69
CA GLU A 574 -12.68 -7.41 -29.38
C GLU A 574 -11.40 -8.14 -29.78
N THR A 575 -10.41 -7.42 -30.28
CA THR A 575 -9.10 -7.98 -30.61
C THR A 575 -8.37 -8.49 -29.36
N TYR A 576 -8.41 -7.72 -28.27
CA TYR A 576 -7.76 -8.07 -27.01
C TYR A 576 -8.36 -9.34 -26.36
N TYR A 577 -9.66 -9.35 -26.10
CA TYR A 577 -10.33 -10.49 -25.49
C TYR A 577 -10.28 -11.73 -26.40
N GLY A 578 -10.46 -11.55 -27.72
CA GLY A 578 -10.32 -12.63 -28.68
C GLY A 578 -8.92 -13.23 -28.67
N TYR A 579 -7.87 -12.40 -28.61
CA TYR A 579 -6.50 -12.89 -28.49
C TYR A 579 -6.27 -13.63 -27.17
N ARG A 580 -6.72 -13.09 -26.02
CA ARG A 580 -6.53 -13.75 -24.72
C ARG A 580 -7.18 -15.14 -24.67
N ALA A 581 -8.39 -15.28 -25.19
CA ALA A 581 -9.07 -16.56 -25.31
C ALA A 581 -8.29 -17.54 -26.20
N LEU A 582 -7.83 -17.09 -27.37
CA LEU A 582 -7.08 -17.93 -28.31
C LEU A 582 -5.68 -18.31 -27.81
N ALA A 583 -5.01 -17.41 -27.08
CA ALA A 583 -3.64 -17.59 -26.59
C ALA A 583 -3.57 -18.27 -25.21
N GLY A 584 -4.71 -18.59 -24.60
CA GLY A 584 -4.77 -19.30 -23.31
C GLY A 584 -4.53 -18.40 -22.09
N PHE A 585 -4.74 -17.10 -22.21
CA PHE A 585 -4.67 -16.14 -21.09
C PHE A 585 -6.02 -15.88 -20.42
N ASP A 586 -7.09 -16.50 -20.92
CA ASP A 586 -8.43 -16.46 -20.36
C ASP A 586 -8.85 -17.90 -20.01
N GLU A 587 -8.66 -18.24 -18.74
CA GLU A 587 -8.91 -19.60 -18.24
C GLU A 587 -10.39 -19.95 -18.42
N ASN A 588 -10.66 -21.02 -19.17
CA ASN A 588 -12.02 -21.44 -19.55
C ASN A 588 -12.82 -20.37 -20.32
N CYS A 589 -12.16 -19.37 -20.90
CA CYS A 589 -12.79 -18.26 -21.64
C CYS A 589 -13.80 -17.45 -20.81
N LEU A 590 -13.65 -17.40 -19.48
CA LEU A 590 -14.61 -16.77 -18.58
C LEU A 590 -14.73 -15.27 -18.83
N ASP A 591 -13.62 -14.56 -19.01
CA ASP A 591 -13.62 -13.11 -19.26
C ASP A 591 -14.28 -12.81 -20.60
N TYR A 592 -13.98 -13.62 -21.63
CA TYR A 592 -14.58 -13.50 -22.96
C TYR A 592 -16.09 -13.75 -22.91
N ILE A 593 -16.52 -14.80 -22.21
CA ILE A 593 -17.94 -15.13 -22.05
C ILE A 593 -18.65 -13.99 -21.31
N GLU A 594 -18.14 -13.55 -20.15
CA GLU A 594 -18.73 -12.45 -19.38
C GLU A 594 -18.89 -11.19 -20.24
N LYS A 595 -17.90 -10.87 -21.07
CA LYS A 595 -17.93 -9.69 -21.92
C LYS A 595 -18.95 -9.78 -23.06
N TYR A 596 -19.12 -10.96 -23.67
CA TYR A 596 -19.84 -11.10 -24.94
C TYR A 596 -21.13 -11.93 -24.87
N ASN A 597 -21.46 -12.56 -23.74
CA ASN A 597 -22.62 -13.46 -23.61
C ASN A 597 -23.95 -12.82 -24.03
N ASP A 598 -24.15 -11.53 -23.74
CA ASP A 598 -25.38 -10.78 -24.08
C ASP A 598 -25.19 -9.82 -25.27
N THR A 599 -24.11 -9.99 -26.04
CA THR A 599 -23.86 -9.15 -27.22
C THR A 599 -24.50 -9.76 -28.47
N PRO A 600 -25.23 -8.98 -29.29
CA PRO A 600 -25.80 -9.50 -30.52
C PRO A 600 -24.69 -9.94 -31.47
N ALA A 601 -24.85 -11.13 -32.07
CA ALA A 601 -23.92 -11.61 -33.08
C ALA A 601 -23.78 -10.56 -34.21
N PRO A 602 -22.56 -10.26 -34.68
CA PRO A 602 -22.37 -9.31 -35.77
C PRO A 602 -23.08 -9.83 -37.02
N VAL A 603 -24.10 -9.10 -37.47
CA VAL A 603 -24.88 -9.41 -38.66
C VAL A 603 -24.08 -8.98 -39.90
N TYR A 604 -23.49 -9.93 -40.61
CA TYR A 604 -22.81 -9.68 -41.88
C TYR A 604 -23.76 -9.94 -43.07
N GLY A 605 -23.96 -8.94 -43.93
CA GLY A 605 -24.60 -9.11 -45.25
C GLY A 605 -26.11 -8.80 -45.35
N LEU A 606 -26.70 -8.07 -44.40
CA LEU A 606 -28.11 -7.64 -44.45
C LEU A 606 -28.23 -6.14 -44.74
N THR A 607 -29.26 -5.72 -45.48
CA THR A 607 -29.60 -4.29 -45.64
C THR A 607 -30.05 -3.71 -44.29
N ALA A 608 -30.01 -2.38 -44.14
CA ALA A 608 -30.37 -1.69 -42.89
C ALA A 608 -31.75 -2.09 -42.32
N GLU A 609 -32.69 -2.49 -43.19
CA GLU A 609 -34.03 -2.97 -42.82
C GLU A 609 -34.04 -4.38 -42.24
N GLN A 610 -33.11 -5.25 -42.66
CA GLN A 610 -32.99 -6.64 -42.20
C GLN A 610 -32.18 -6.77 -40.90
N ALA A 611 -31.30 -5.81 -40.59
CA ALA A 611 -30.61 -5.72 -39.30
C ALA A 611 -31.55 -5.31 -38.14
N ALA A 612 -32.69 -4.66 -38.45
CA ALA A 612 -33.69 -4.28 -37.46
C ALA A 612 -34.56 -5.46 -36.99
N SER A 613 -34.79 -6.46 -37.86
CA SER A 613 -35.62 -7.63 -37.55
C SER A 613 -34.86 -8.77 -36.84
N ALA A 614 -33.52 -8.82 -36.95
CA ALA A 614 -32.70 -9.85 -36.32
C ALA A 614 -32.44 -9.65 -34.80
N ARG A 615 -32.79 -8.50 -34.23
CA ARG A 615 -32.63 -8.21 -32.79
C ARG A 615 -33.62 -8.96 -31.88
N GLY A 616 -34.47 -9.82 -32.44
CA GLY A 616 -35.56 -10.50 -31.74
C GLY A 616 -35.34 -11.98 -31.37
N ALA A 617 -34.19 -12.58 -31.66
CA ALA A 617 -33.96 -14.00 -31.41
C ALA A 617 -32.67 -14.23 -30.60
N SER A 618 -32.78 -14.22 -29.27
CA SER A 618 -31.72 -14.68 -28.36
C SER A 618 -31.81 -16.19 -28.16
N SER A 619 -30.70 -16.89 -28.40
CA SER A 619 -30.53 -18.32 -28.10
C SER A 619 -30.09 -18.50 -26.66
N THR A 620 -30.88 -19.22 -25.88
CA THR A 620 -30.62 -19.58 -24.47
C THR A 620 -29.45 -20.55 -24.33
N VAL A 621 -28.37 -20.11 -23.67
CA VAL A 621 -27.35 -20.99 -23.07
C VAL A 621 -27.49 -20.95 -21.55
N THR A 622 -27.40 -22.13 -20.94
CA THR A 622 -27.70 -22.39 -19.53
C THR A 622 -26.71 -21.69 -18.58
N LYS A 623 -27.28 -20.91 -17.65
CA LYS A 623 -26.60 -20.13 -16.59
C LYS A 623 -25.72 -21.02 -15.70
N ALA A 624 -24.41 -20.76 -15.65
CA ALA A 624 -23.59 -21.18 -14.52
C ALA A 624 -23.86 -20.20 -13.36
N LYS A 625 -24.24 -20.72 -12.19
CA LYS A 625 -24.52 -19.90 -11.00
C LYS A 625 -23.22 -19.32 -10.44
N SER A 626 -23.05 -18.02 -10.57
CA SER A 626 -22.16 -17.24 -9.72
C SER A 626 -22.76 -17.12 -8.30
N PRO A 627 -21.94 -17.04 -7.24
CA PRO A 627 -22.44 -16.94 -5.87
C PRO A 627 -23.14 -15.59 -5.68
N GLU A 628 -24.40 -15.61 -5.24
CA GLU A 628 -25.14 -14.39 -4.87
C GLU A 628 -24.56 -13.81 -3.58
N THR A 629 -23.76 -12.75 -3.71
CA THR A 629 -23.50 -11.84 -2.60
C THR A 629 -24.71 -10.92 -2.43
N ALA A 630 -25.45 -11.09 -1.33
CA ALA A 630 -26.66 -10.33 -0.97
C ALA A 630 -26.55 -8.81 -1.26
N ALA A 631 -26.99 -8.28 -2.38
CA ALA A 631 -26.75 -6.85 -2.68
C ALA A 631 -27.44 -5.92 -1.65
N VAL A 632 -26.81 -4.79 -1.29
CA VAL A 632 -27.45 -3.74 -0.49
C VAL A 632 -28.67 -3.25 -1.29
N LYS A 633 -29.87 -3.37 -0.71
CA LYS A 633 -31.10 -2.91 -1.38
C LYS A 633 -31.11 -1.38 -1.38
N LEU A 634 -30.82 -0.79 -2.53
CA LEU A 634 -31.05 0.63 -2.77
C LEU A 634 -32.56 0.94 -2.68
N PRO A 635 -32.93 2.18 -2.30
CA PRO A 635 -34.32 2.62 -2.35
C PRO A 635 -34.93 2.42 -3.74
N GLU A 636 -36.20 1.98 -3.80
CA GLU A 636 -36.91 1.86 -5.07
C GLU A 636 -37.20 3.26 -5.67
N ASN A 637 -37.13 3.38 -7.00
CA ASN A 637 -37.39 4.61 -7.78
C ASN A 637 -36.45 5.80 -7.47
N LEU A 638 -35.13 5.57 -7.44
CA LEU A 638 -34.16 6.67 -7.36
C LEU A 638 -34.21 7.56 -8.60
N THR A 639 -34.16 8.88 -8.42
CA THR A 639 -33.95 9.81 -9.54
C THR A 639 -32.52 9.69 -10.09
N GLU A 640 -32.28 10.23 -11.29
CA GLU A 640 -30.93 10.29 -11.87
C GLU A 640 -29.98 11.13 -10.99
N ALA A 641 -30.48 12.21 -10.37
CA ALA A 641 -29.70 13.03 -9.44
C ALA A 641 -29.38 12.29 -8.12
N GLU A 642 -30.34 11.56 -7.55
CA GLU A 642 -30.11 10.73 -6.34
C GLU A 642 -29.07 9.63 -6.63
N SER A 643 -29.23 8.93 -7.76
CA SER A 643 -28.28 7.91 -8.22
C SER A 643 -26.88 8.49 -8.47
N SER A 644 -26.81 9.70 -9.01
CA SER A 644 -25.54 10.41 -9.22
C SER A 644 -24.84 10.73 -7.91
N LEU A 645 -25.54 11.25 -6.90
CA LEU A 645 -24.93 11.56 -5.59
C LEU A 645 -24.47 10.28 -4.88
N ILE A 646 -25.26 9.21 -4.91
CA ILE A 646 -24.86 7.89 -4.37
C ILE A 646 -23.55 7.44 -5.03
N ASN A 647 -23.45 7.57 -6.34
CA ASN A 647 -22.29 7.13 -7.10
C ASN A 647 -21.04 7.98 -6.79
N ILE A 648 -21.20 9.31 -6.71
CA ILE A 648 -20.15 10.25 -6.32
C ILE A 648 -19.58 9.89 -4.94
N ILE A 649 -20.47 9.62 -3.96
CA ILE A 649 -20.08 9.22 -2.60
C ILE A 649 -19.36 7.87 -2.63
N CYS A 650 -19.93 6.86 -3.28
CA CYS A 650 -19.32 5.54 -3.40
C CYS A 650 -17.92 5.59 -4.01
N LYS A 651 -17.64 6.55 -4.89
CA LYS A 651 -16.35 6.71 -5.57
C LYS A 651 -15.38 7.63 -4.84
N GLY A 652 -15.82 8.33 -3.79
CA GLY A 652 -14.98 9.28 -3.07
C GLY A 652 -14.66 10.56 -3.88
N PHE A 653 -15.53 10.96 -4.81
CA PHE A 653 -15.33 12.17 -5.63
C PHE A 653 -15.72 13.44 -4.86
N LYS A 654 -14.93 13.78 -3.85
CA LYS A 654 -15.21 14.84 -2.88
C LYS A 654 -15.49 16.22 -3.47
N ASP A 655 -14.87 16.56 -4.60
CA ASP A 655 -15.05 17.88 -5.22
C ASP A 655 -16.34 17.97 -6.04
N SER A 656 -16.94 16.83 -6.39
CA SER A 656 -18.20 16.75 -7.16
C SER A 656 -19.43 16.67 -6.26
N SER A 657 -19.27 16.28 -4.98
CA SER A 657 -20.42 16.11 -4.08
C SER A 657 -21.14 17.41 -3.73
N PRO A 658 -20.48 18.57 -3.50
CA PRO A 658 -21.20 19.80 -3.16
C PRO A 658 -22.21 20.22 -4.23
N ASP A 659 -21.82 20.20 -5.50
CA ASP A 659 -22.68 20.59 -6.62
C ASP A 659 -23.84 19.61 -6.81
N ALA A 660 -23.58 18.31 -6.65
CA ALA A 660 -24.62 17.28 -6.74
C ALA A 660 -25.64 17.40 -5.59
N THR A 661 -25.19 17.67 -4.37
CA THR A 661 -26.06 17.92 -3.21
C THR A 661 -26.87 19.21 -3.39
N LYS A 662 -26.23 20.28 -3.88
CA LYS A 662 -26.92 21.55 -4.15
C LYS A 662 -28.03 21.38 -5.18
N LYS A 663 -27.79 20.61 -6.24
CA LYS A 663 -28.80 20.31 -7.26
C LYS A 663 -30.03 19.61 -6.68
N LEU A 664 -29.85 18.64 -5.77
CA LEU A 664 -30.96 17.95 -5.11
C LEU A 664 -31.78 18.91 -4.21
N LEU A 665 -31.12 19.82 -3.50
CA LEU A 665 -31.79 20.86 -2.71
C LEU A 665 -32.57 21.83 -3.61
N GLU A 666 -32.01 22.23 -4.75
CA GLU A 666 -32.68 23.08 -5.76
C GLU A 666 -33.89 22.38 -6.41
N GLU A 667 -33.87 21.05 -6.52
CA GLU A 667 -34.99 20.21 -6.95
C GLU A 667 -36.08 20.04 -5.87
N GLY A 668 -35.91 20.67 -4.69
CA GLY A 668 -36.90 20.71 -3.61
C GLY A 668 -36.87 19.51 -2.67
N LYS A 669 -35.77 18.75 -2.64
CA LYS A 669 -35.58 17.63 -1.71
C LYS A 669 -35.24 18.14 -0.32
N GLU A 670 -35.89 17.59 0.71
CA GLU A 670 -35.58 17.94 2.09
C GLU A 670 -34.20 17.40 2.51
N PRO A 671 -33.41 18.14 3.31
CA PRO A 671 -32.12 17.69 3.82
C PRO A 671 -32.09 16.28 4.40
N VAL A 672 -33.10 15.92 5.21
CA VAL A 672 -33.22 14.59 5.82
C VAL A 672 -33.46 13.52 4.76
N GLU A 673 -34.24 13.83 3.72
CA GLU A 673 -34.51 12.91 2.61
C GLU A 673 -33.22 12.62 1.81
N ILE A 674 -32.37 13.63 1.58
CA ILE A 674 -31.06 13.44 0.93
C ILE A 674 -30.16 12.53 1.77
N ILE A 675 -30.14 12.72 3.09
CA ILE A 675 -29.34 11.90 4.01
C ILE A 675 -29.80 10.44 3.96
N ASP A 676 -31.10 10.20 4.13
CA ASP A 676 -31.63 8.83 4.28
C ASP A 676 -31.72 8.08 2.95
N ARG A 677 -31.98 8.76 1.82
CA ARG A 677 -32.11 8.12 0.50
C ARG A 677 -30.81 8.05 -0.30
N CYS A 678 -29.85 8.95 -0.05
CA CYS A 678 -28.61 9.00 -0.82
C CYS A 678 -27.37 8.69 0.03
N ILE A 679 -27.14 9.44 1.11
CA ILE A 679 -25.89 9.36 1.89
C ILE A 679 -25.79 8.03 2.64
N VAL A 680 -26.82 7.65 3.41
CA VAL A 680 -26.81 6.41 4.20
C VAL A 680 -26.66 5.17 3.31
N PRO A 681 -27.44 5.00 2.21
CA PRO A 681 -27.28 3.85 1.32
C PRO A 681 -25.91 3.79 0.65
N ALA A 682 -25.32 4.94 0.29
CA ALA A 682 -23.97 4.98 -0.27
C ALA A 682 -22.91 4.52 0.74
N LEU A 683 -22.99 4.97 1.99
CA LEU A 683 -22.11 4.53 3.06
C LEU A 683 -22.27 3.03 3.36
N ASP A 684 -23.50 2.50 3.33
CA ASP A 684 -23.74 1.07 3.53
C ASP A 684 -23.15 0.22 2.39
N ILE A 685 -23.19 0.69 1.14
CA ILE A 685 -22.51 0.04 0.01
C ILE A 685 -21.00 0.04 0.22
N VAL A 686 -20.42 1.18 0.59
CA VAL A 686 -18.96 1.31 0.82
C VAL A 686 -18.53 0.42 1.99
N GLY A 687 -19.29 0.41 3.08
CA GLY A 687 -19.04 -0.41 4.27
C GLY A 687 -19.09 -1.90 3.94
N LYS A 688 -20.09 -2.33 3.17
CA LYS A 688 -20.16 -3.73 2.73
C LYS A 688 -19.02 -4.12 1.79
N ASP A 689 -18.69 -3.26 0.82
CA ASP A 689 -17.55 -3.48 -0.07
C ASP A 689 -16.24 -3.57 0.73
N PHE A 690 -16.12 -2.85 1.85
CA PHE A 690 -15.00 -2.95 2.78
C PHE A 690 -14.97 -4.28 3.54
N GLU A 691 -16.10 -4.76 4.08
CA GLU A 691 -16.22 -6.05 4.78
C GLU A 691 -15.81 -7.25 3.90
N VAL A 692 -16.14 -7.20 2.60
CA VAL A 692 -15.79 -8.26 1.65
C VAL A 692 -14.42 -8.05 0.98
N GLY A 693 -13.66 -7.02 1.37
CA GLY A 693 -12.32 -6.74 0.85
C GLY A 693 -12.28 -6.23 -0.59
N LYS A 694 -13.40 -5.72 -1.12
CA LYS A 694 -13.50 -5.08 -2.44
C LYS A 694 -13.10 -3.60 -2.39
N LYS A 695 -13.36 -2.92 -1.28
CA LYS A 695 -12.82 -1.59 -0.95
C LYS A 695 -11.90 -1.70 0.27
N PHE A 696 -10.99 -0.74 0.39
CA PHE A 696 -10.06 -0.67 1.51
C PHE A 696 -10.20 0.65 2.25
N LEU A 697 -9.48 0.78 3.36
CA LEU A 697 -9.53 1.94 4.23
C LEU A 697 -9.45 3.29 3.48
N PRO A 698 -8.55 3.50 2.50
CA PRO A 698 -8.55 4.75 1.74
C PRO A 698 -9.88 5.09 1.06
N GLN A 699 -10.50 4.13 0.39
CA GLN A 699 -11.80 4.35 -0.27
C GLN A 699 -12.91 4.64 0.74
N LEU A 700 -12.87 3.99 1.91
CA LEU A 700 -13.83 4.23 2.98
C LEU A 700 -13.73 5.67 3.49
N LEU A 701 -12.51 6.14 3.80
CA LEU A 701 -12.25 7.50 4.28
C LEU A 701 -12.58 8.56 3.22
N LEU A 702 -12.23 8.32 1.95
CA LEU A 702 -12.58 9.25 0.86
C LEU A 702 -14.09 9.36 0.65
N SER A 703 -14.83 8.25 0.80
CA SER A 703 -16.29 8.27 0.76
C SER A 703 -16.85 9.10 1.92
N ALA A 704 -16.25 8.95 3.10
CA ALA A 704 -16.54 9.73 4.30
C ALA A 704 -16.29 11.25 4.08
N ASP A 705 -15.13 11.65 3.56
CA ASP A 705 -14.85 13.05 3.22
C ASP A 705 -15.84 13.62 2.19
N THR A 706 -16.19 12.80 1.20
CA THR A 706 -17.17 13.18 0.16
C THR A 706 -18.56 13.43 0.78
N VAL A 707 -18.92 12.64 1.80
CA VAL A 707 -20.12 12.83 2.61
C VAL A 707 -20.03 14.10 3.47
N SER A 708 -18.89 14.34 4.12
CA SER A 708 -18.65 15.57 4.90
C SER A 708 -18.83 16.84 4.06
N ASN A 709 -18.33 16.84 2.82
CA ASN A 709 -18.56 17.94 1.86
C ASN A 709 -20.05 18.12 1.51
N SER A 710 -20.79 17.02 1.37
CA SER A 710 -22.26 17.05 1.15
C SER A 710 -22.99 17.62 2.38
N PHE A 711 -22.60 17.19 3.58
CA PHE A 711 -23.16 17.69 4.84
C PHE A 711 -22.87 19.18 5.05
N ALA A 712 -21.71 19.69 4.65
CA ALA A 712 -21.41 21.12 4.71
C ALA A 712 -22.41 21.94 3.90
N VAL A 713 -22.80 21.48 2.70
CA VAL A 713 -23.84 22.12 1.87
C VAL A 713 -25.21 22.03 2.53
N ILE A 714 -25.57 20.86 3.07
CA ILE A 714 -26.83 20.66 3.79
C ILE A 714 -26.93 21.59 5.00
N LYS A 715 -25.85 21.68 5.80
CA LYS A 715 -25.79 22.54 6.99
C LYS A 715 -25.95 24.00 6.64
N ALA A 716 -25.24 24.48 5.61
CA ALA A 716 -25.39 25.85 5.12
C ALA A 716 -26.82 26.15 4.65
N HIS A 717 -27.51 25.18 4.03
CA HIS A 717 -28.91 25.31 3.64
C HIS A 717 -29.87 25.36 4.84
N LEU A 718 -29.66 24.51 5.85
CA LEU A 718 -30.45 24.48 7.09
C LEU A 718 -30.28 25.75 7.93
N GLU A 719 -29.05 26.26 8.05
CA GLU A 719 -28.76 27.53 8.73
C GLU A 719 -29.45 28.71 8.04
N ALA A 720 -29.45 28.73 6.69
CA ALA A 720 -30.20 29.71 5.91
C ALA A 720 -31.73 29.59 6.08
N SER A 721 -32.21 28.41 6.47
CA SER A 721 -33.63 28.10 6.69
C SER A 721 -34.08 28.26 8.16
N GLY A 722 -33.14 28.54 9.08
CA GLY A 722 -33.42 28.71 10.51
C GLY A 722 -33.68 27.42 11.30
N VAL A 723 -33.34 26.25 10.75
CA VAL A 723 -33.55 24.94 11.37
C VAL A 723 -32.21 24.40 11.89
N ALA A 724 -32.12 24.11 13.20
CA ALA A 724 -30.93 23.49 13.78
C ALA A 724 -30.90 21.98 13.51
N GLN A 725 -29.71 21.44 13.21
CA GLN A 725 -29.52 20.00 13.02
C GLN A 725 -29.54 19.28 14.37
N GLU A 726 -30.45 18.30 14.53
CA GLU A 726 -30.42 17.39 15.69
C GLU A 726 -29.36 16.30 15.49
N SER A 727 -28.45 16.14 16.46
CA SER A 727 -27.50 15.03 16.51
C SER A 727 -28.20 13.71 16.79
N LYS A 728 -27.71 12.60 16.20
CA LYS A 728 -28.22 11.25 16.50
C LYS A 728 -27.76 10.71 17.88
N GLY A 729 -26.79 11.37 18.52
CA GLY A 729 -26.24 10.99 19.83
C GLY A 729 -24.82 11.50 20.02
N SER A 730 -24.36 11.61 21.28
CA SER A 730 -23.02 12.07 21.65
C SER A 730 -22.19 10.95 22.27
N ILE A 731 -20.93 10.81 21.82
CA ILE A 731 -20.03 9.71 22.19
C ILE A 731 -18.68 10.28 22.57
N VAL A 732 -18.03 9.73 23.61
CA VAL A 732 -16.63 10.05 23.95
C VAL A 732 -15.73 8.96 23.41
N ILE A 733 -14.60 9.32 22.79
CA ILE A 733 -13.58 8.37 22.35
C ILE A 733 -12.18 8.82 22.79
N CYS A 734 -11.30 7.86 23.13
CA CYS A 734 -9.91 8.13 23.47
C CYS A 734 -9.01 6.91 23.29
N THR A 735 -7.69 7.13 23.18
CA THR A 735 -6.73 6.05 23.48
C THR A 735 -6.42 6.09 24.96
N VAL A 736 -6.25 4.91 25.57
CA VAL A 736 -5.99 4.81 27.00
C VAL A 736 -4.61 5.37 27.38
N PHE A 737 -4.42 5.63 28.66
CA PHE A 737 -3.14 6.06 29.21
C PHE A 737 -1.99 5.13 28.76
N GLY A 738 -0.82 5.71 28.50
CA GLY A 738 0.35 5.03 27.95
C GLY A 738 0.28 4.72 26.46
N ASP A 739 -0.89 4.81 25.80
CA ASP A 739 -1.01 4.53 24.37
C ASP A 739 -1.04 5.79 23.53
N ILE A 740 -0.02 5.98 22.71
CA ILE A 740 0.12 7.14 21.82
C ILE A 740 -0.36 6.89 20.38
N HIS A 741 -0.94 5.72 20.09
CA HIS A 741 -1.41 5.36 18.75
C HIS A 741 -2.89 5.67 18.57
N ASP A 742 -3.22 6.63 17.71
CA ASP A 742 -4.59 7.14 17.56
C ASP A 742 -5.23 6.89 16.20
N ILE A 743 -4.58 6.14 15.30
CA ILE A 743 -5.10 5.82 13.97
C ILE A 743 -6.49 5.18 14.05
N GLY A 744 -6.63 4.07 14.80
CA GLY A 744 -7.90 3.35 14.93
C GLY A 744 -9.02 4.23 15.49
N LYS A 745 -8.72 5.00 16.55
CA LYS A 745 -9.65 5.98 17.14
C LYS A 745 -10.08 7.04 16.11
N ASN A 746 -9.15 7.60 15.35
CA ASN A 746 -9.44 8.64 14.36
C ASN A 746 -10.28 8.11 13.19
N ILE A 747 -10.08 6.85 12.78
CA ILE A 747 -10.95 6.19 11.79
C ILE A 747 -12.36 6.07 12.36
N VAL A 748 -12.51 5.58 13.60
CA VAL A 748 -13.83 5.48 14.26
C VAL A 748 -14.49 6.85 14.40
N LYS A 749 -13.73 7.88 14.81
CA LYS A 749 -14.20 9.27 14.87
C LYS A 749 -14.80 9.71 13.55
N ALA A 750 -14.00 9.65 12.47
CA ALA A 750 -14.40 10.09 11.15
C ALA A 750 -15.65 9.33 10.69
N MET A 751 -15.70 8.02 10.89
CA MET A 751 -16.87 7.21 10.54
C MET A 751 -18.11 7.64 11.32
N LEU A 752 -18.04 7.78 12.64
CA LEU A 752 -19.20 8.15 13.46
C LEU A 752 -19.71 9.57 13.15
N GLU A 753 -18.83 10.53 12.93
CA GLU A 753 -19.21 11.88 12.50
C GLU A 753 -19.96 11.83 11.16
N ASN A 754 -19.52 10.99 10.21
CA ASN A 754 -20.18 10.81 8.91
C ASN A 754 -21.54 10.11 8.97
N TYR A 755 -21.79 9.30 10.01
CA TYR A 755 -23.11 8.71 10.25
C TYR A 755 -24.07 9.67 11.01
N GLY A 756 -23.61 10.88 11.35
CA GLY A 756 -24.41 11.94 11.98
C GLY A 756 -24.37 11.96 13.51
N TYR A 757 -23.34 11.37 14.13
CA TYR A 757 -23.12 11.40 15.58
C TYR A 757 -22.17 12.52 15.98
N THR A 758 -22.32 13.04 17.20
CA THR A 758 -21.38 14.00 17.80
C THR A 758 -20.27 13.24 18.53
N VAL A 759 -19.02 13.42 18.10
CA VAL A 759 -17.87 12.72 18.70
C VAL A 759 -17.02 13.68 19.53
N ILE A 760 -16.86 13.38 20.81
CA ILE A 760 -15.97 14.08 21.73
C ILE A 760 -14.69 13.27 21.84
N ASP A 761 -13.69 13.71 21.08
CA ASP A 761 -12.38 13.08 21.05
C ASP A 761 -11.46 13.66 22.14
N LEU A 762 -11.10 12.85 23.13
CA LEU A 762 -10.18 13.27 24.21
C LEU A 762 -8.70 13.17 23.81
N GLY A 763 -8.42 12.67 22.61
CA GLY A 763 -7.08 12.48 22.07
C GLY A 763 -6.45 11.16 22.49
N LYS A 764 -5.14 11.20 22.69
CA LYS A 764 -4.32 10.05 23.03
C LYS A 764 -3.59 10.18 24.35
N ASN A 765 -3.12 9.06 24.89
CA ASN A 765 -2.49 8.97 26.21
C ASN A 765 -3.38 9.61 27.29
N VAL A 766 -4.66 9.20 27.35
CA VAL A 766 -5.67 9.86 28.18
C VAL A 766 -5.77 9.19 29.55
N PRO A 767 -5.54 9.93 30.66
CA PRO A 767 -5.76 9.41 32.01
C PRO A 767 -7.24 9.06 32.26
N ALA A 768 -7.48 8.01 33.04
CA ALA A 768 -8.82 7.51 33.34
C ALA A 768 -9.73 8.58 33.97
N GLU A 769 -9.17 9.46 34.81
CA GLU A 769 -9.89 10.54 35.49
C GLU A 769 -10.51 11.53 34.51
N LYS A 770 -9.77 11.88 33.45
CA LYS A 770 -10.23 12.82 32.42
C LYS A 770 -11.40 12.25 31.61
N VAL A 771 -11.40 10.93 31.38
CA VAL A 771 -12.52 10.23 30.73
C VAL A 771 -13.77 10.35 31.59
N VAL A 772 -13.64 10.06 32.89
CA VAL A 772 -14.75 10.12 33.84
C VAL A 772 -15.32 11.54 33.97
N GLU A 773 -14.45 12.54 34.11
CA GLU A 773 -14.85 13.96 34.20
C GLU A 773 -15.70 14.37 33.00
N THR A 774 -15.23 14.05 31.79
CA THR A 774 -15.93 14.40 30.54
C THR A 774 -17.30 13.70 30.44
N VAL A 775 -17.36 12.41 30.79
CA VAL A 775 -18.60 11.62 30.74
C VAL A 775 -19.66 12.17 31.69
N LEU A 776 -19.24 12.60 32.89
CA LEU A 776 -20.14 13.19 33.89
C LEU A 776 -20.59 14.59 33.50
N GLU A 777 -19.68 15.44 33.02
CA GLU A 777 -19.96 16.82 32.63
C GLU A 777 -20.94 16.89 31.45
N LYS A 778 -20.76 16.02 30.46
CA LYS A 778 -21.51 16.05 29.19
C LYS A 778 -22.64 15.01 29.08
N ASP A 779 -22.92 14.28 30.16
CA ASP A 779 -23.96 13.25 30.26
C ASP A 779 -23.93 12.21 29.13
N ILE A 780 -22.75 11.62 28.93
CA ILE A 780 -22.45 10.74 27.80
C ILE A 780 -22.97 9.32 28.05
N GLN A 781 -23.64 8.75 27.05
CA GLN A 781 -24.24 7.41 27.14
C GLN A 781 -23.34 6.28 26.62
N LEU A 782 -22.31 6.61 25.82
CA LEU A 782 -21.38 5.65 25.25
C LEU A 782 -19.95 6.19 25.22
N VAL A 783 -19.01 5.38 25.70
CA VAL A 783 -17.56 5.64 25.65
C VAL A 783 -16.87 4.58 24.80
N GLY A 784 -15.98 5.00 23.91
CA GLY A 784 -15.08 4.14 23.14
C GLY A 784 -13.64 4.25 23.64
N LEU A 785 -13.04 3.13 24.06
CA LEU A 785 -11.63 3.07 24.46
C LEU A 785 -10.81 2.31 23.42
N SER A 786 -9.63 2.83 23.09
CA SER A 786 -8.71 2.22 22.12
C SER A 786 -7.30 1.98 22.70
N ALA A 787 -6.69 0.87 22.30
CA ALA A 787 -5.28 0.53 22.58
C ALA A 787 -4.68 -0.23 21.39
N LEU A 788 -3.42 0.05 21.05
CA LEU A 788 -2.66 -0.66 20.04
C LEU A 788 -1.52 -1.47 20.66
N MET A 789 -0.92 -1.00 21.76
CA MET A 789 0.19 -1.71 22.39
C MET A 789 -0.31 -2.75 23.38
N THR A 790 0.26 -3.96 23.38
CA THR A 790 -0.05 -4.98 24.40
C THR A 790 0.26 -4.49 25.82
N THR A 791 1.16 -3.52 25.95
CA THR A 791 1.57 -2.89 27.20
C THR A 791 0.50 -1.99 27.83
N THR A 792 -0.43 -1.44 27.04
CA THR A 792 -1.40 -0.43 27.47
C THR A 792 -2.80 -1.01 27.67
N VAL A 793 -3.03 -2.26 27.23
CA VAL A 793 -4.32 -2.95 27.30
C VAL A 793 -4.89 -3.00 28.73
N ALA A 794 -4.05 -3.17 29.75
CA ALA A 794 -4.49 -3.19 31.15
C ALA A 794 -5.11 -1.85 31.61
N ASN A 795 -4.68 -0.72 31.04
CA ASN A 795 -5.19 0.61 31.39
C ASN A 795 -6.66 0.80 30.93
N MET A 796 -7.16 -0.02 30.00
CA MET A 796 -8.59 -0.08 29.68
C MET A 796 -9.41 -0.56 30.87
N GLU A 797 -8.95 -1.61 31.54
CA GLU A 797 -9.66 -2.18 32.70
C GLU A 797 -9.74 -1.16 33.84
N ASP A 798 -8.65 -0.44 34.10
CA ASP A 798 -8.60 0.61 35.12
C ASP A 798 -9.58 1.75 34.80
N THR A 799 -9.64 2.16 33.53
CA THR A 799 -10.59 3.17 33.05
C THR A 799 -12.05 2.70 33.20
N ILE A 800 -12.35 1.45 32.83
CA ILE A 800 -13.69 0.86 32.96
C ILE A 800 -14.12 0.80 34.43
N LYS A 801 -13.25 0.29 35.31
CA LYS A 801 -13.52 0.19 36.75
C LYS A 801 -13.82 1.56 37.34
N LEU A 802 -13.01 2.57 37.01
CA LEU A 802 -13.21 3.92 37.53
C LEU A 802 -14.52 4.56 37.03
N LEU A 803 -14.85 4.40 35.74
CA LEU A 803 -16.12 4.85 35.16
C LEU A 803 -17.32 4.22 35.89
N ARG A 804 -17.29 2.89 36.07
CA ARG A 804 -18.38 2.16 36.76
C ARG A 804 -18.54 2.60 38.20
N GLU A 805 -17.44 2.76 38.95
CA GLU A 805 -17.46 3.22 40.34
C GLU A 805 -18.10 4.61 40.45
N LYS A 806 -17.62 5.58 39.67
CA LYS A 806 -18.06 6.98 39.77
C LYS A 806 -19.47 7.20 39.26
N LEU A 807 -19.86 6.55 38.16
CA LEU A 807 -21.24 6.62 37.66
C LEU A 807 -22.23 5.92 38.59
N GLY A 808 -21.85 4.76 39.15
CA GLY A 808 -22.66 4.01 40.09
C GLY A 808 -22.95 4.79 41.38
N ALA A 809 -21.97 5.53 41.91
CA ALA A 809 -22.15 6.42 43.06
C ALA A 809 -23.19 7.53 42.82
N LEU A 810 -23.47 7.86 41.55
CA LEU A 810 -24.41 8.89 41.12
C LEU A 810 -25.72 8.30 40.54
N GLY A 811 -25.88 6.97 40.55
CA GLY A 811 -27.04 6.29 39.96
C GLY A 811 -27.14 6.44 38.43
N LYS A 812 -26.04 6.76 37.75
CA LYS A 812 -25.95 6.89 36.29
C LYS A 812 -25.36 5.64 35.65
N THR A 813 -25.62 5.43 34.37
CA THR A 813 -25.03 4.35 33.58
C THR A 813 -24.48 4.89 32.26
N CYS A 814 -23.39 4.27 31.79
CA CYS A 814 -22.78 4.54 30.50
C CYS A 814 -22.40 3.19 29.88
N LYS A 815 -22.65 3.01 28.60
CA LYS A 815 -22.15 1.87 27.84
C LYS A 815 -20.69 2.08 27.46
N ILE A 816 -19.92 0.99 27.44
CA ILE A 816 -18.49 1.04 27.13
C ILE A 816 -18.18 0.06 26.01
N MET A 817 -17.62 0.59 24.93
CA MET A 817 -17.11 -0.16 23.80
C MET A 817 -15.58 -0.10 23.81
N VAL A 818 -14.92 -1.23 23.55
CA VAL A 818 -13.45 -1.31 23.46
C VAL A 818 -13.02 -1.86 22.10
N GLY A 819 -11.87 -1.42 21.61
CA GLY A 819 -11.28 -1.90 20.36
C GLY A 819 -9.77 -1.66 20.32
N GLY A 820 -9.09 -2.25 19.33
CA GLY A 820 -7.63 -2.19 19.26
C GLY A 820 -7.02 -3.41 18.59
N ALA A 821 -5.87 -3.24 17.93
CA ALA A 821 -5.22 -4.33 17.17
C ALA A 821 -4.82 -5.53 18.05
N VAL A 822 -4.60 -5.28 19.34
CA VAL A 822 -4.18 -6.28 20.33
C VAL A 822 -5.34 -6.82 21.18
N LEU A 823 -6.57 -6.35 20.95
CA LEU A 823 -7.75 -6.80 21.70
C LEU A 823 -8.41 -8.03 21.08
N THR A 824 -9.07 -8.81 21.95
CA THR A 824 -9.94 -9.92 21.57
C THR A 824 -11.30 -9.79 22.25
N GLU A 825 -12.32 -10.45 21.70
CA GLU A 825 -13.68 -10.43 22.26
C GLU A 825 -13.74 -11.01 23.68
N ASP A 826 -12.99 -12.10 23.91
CA ASP A 826 -12.87 -12.72 25.24
C ASP A 826 -12.28 -11.74 26.25
N TYR A 827 -11.24 -10.99 25.85
CA TYR A 827 -10.60 -10.04 26.74
C TYR A 827 -11.48 -8.82 27.04
N ALA A 828 -12.15 -8.27 26.02
CA ALA A 828 -13.12 -7.20 26.19
C ALA A 828 -14.19 -7.55 27.23
N SER A 829 -14.67 -8.80 27.20
CA SER A 829 -15.63 -9.33 28.18
C SER A 829 -15.03 -9.43 29.59
N GLN A 830 -13.77 -9.87 29.71
CA GLN A 830 -13.07 -10.00 31.00
C GLN A 830 -12.88 -8.66 31.71
N ILE A 831 -12.57 -7.59 30.98
CA ILE A 831 -12.38 -6.25 31.55
C ILE A 831 -13.69 -5.50 31.83
N GLY A 832 -14.85 -6.12 31.54
CA GLY A 832 -16.17 -5.57 31.83
C GLY A 832 -16.66 -4.52 30.82
N ALA A 833 -16.17 -4.56 29.58
CA ALA A 833 -16.75 -3.78 28.47
C ALA A 833 -18.14 -4.31 28.11
N ASP A 834 -19.05 -3.43 27.67
CA ASP A 834 -20.35 -3.85 27.16
C ASP A 834 -20.25 -4.38 25.72
N TYR A 835 -19.30 -3.87 24.94
CA TYR A 835 -19.13 -4.20 23.53
C TYR A 835 -17.65 -4.31 23.12
N TYR A 836 -17.38 -5.24 22.21
CA TYR A 836 -16.10 -5.35 21.50
C TYR A 836 -16.27 -4.92 20.04
N ALA A 837 -15.47 -3.95 19.60
CA ALA A 837 -15.41 -3.53 18.21
C ALA A 837 -14.10 -3.99 17.58
N LYS A 838 -14.18 -5.05 16.76
CA LYS A 838 -13.03 -5.55 15.98
C LYS A 838 -12.57 -4.58 14.89
N ASP A 839 -13.45 -3.70 14.42
CA ASP A 839 -13.18 -2.71 13.37
C ASP A 839 -14.11 -1.47 13.49
N ALA A 840 -13.88 -0.48 12.63
CA ALA A 840 -14.65 0.76 12.63
C ALA A 840 -16.12 0.59 12.22
N MET A 841 -16.45 -0.37 11.36
CA MET A 841 -17.84 -0.63 10.94
C MET A 841 -18.65 -1.29 12.04
N VAL A 842 -18.03 -2.19 12.80
CA VAL A 842 -18.64 -2.75 14.02
C VAL A 842 -18.87 -1.64 15.05
N SER A 843 -17.95 -0.68 15.18
CA SER A 843 -18.14 0.49 16.04
C SER A 843 -19.41 1.29 15.65
N VAL A 844 -19.62 1.55 14.35
CA VAL A 844 -20.83 2.20 13.85
C VAL A 844 -22.09 1.38 14.18
N SER A 845 -22.02 0.06 14.03
CA SER A 845 -23.14 -0.85 14.30
C SER A 845 -23.54 -0.84 15.78
N ILE A 846 -22.57 -0.86 16.69
CA ILE A 846 -22.78 -0.76 18.14
C ILE A 846 -23.43 0.58 18.49
N VAL A 847 -22.94 1.68 17.89
CA VAL A 847 -23.51 3.01 18.13
C VAL A 847 -24.97 3.09 17.66
N LYS A 848 -25.30 2.51 16.50
CA LYS A 848 -26.69 2.41 16.03
C LYS A 848 -27.58 1.65 17.03
N GLU A 849 -27.08 0.54 17.58
CA GLU A 849 -27.78 -0.24 18.60
C GLU A 849 -28.04 0.57 19.87
N VAL A 850 -27.03 1.28 20.39
CA VAL A 850 -27.11 2.03 21.66
C VAL A 850 -28.07 3.22 21.56
N PHE A 851 -28.06 3.96 20.44
CA PHE A 851 -28.90 5.16 20.28
C PHE A 851 -30.28 4.91 19.63
N GLY A 852 -30.56 3.68 19.17
CA GLY A 852 -31.91 3.20 18.87
C GLY A 852 -32.73 4.04 17.87
N LYS A 853 -32.13 4.48 16.76
CA LYS A 853 -32.84 5.12 15.63
C LYS A 853 -32.62 4.37 14.32
#